data_AF-A0AAD9WBP5-F1
#
_entry.id   AF-A0AAD9WBP5-F1
#
_cell.length_a   1.000
_cell.length_b   1.000
_cell.length_c   1.000
_cell.angle_alpha   90.00
_cell.angle_beta   90.00
_cell.angle_gamma   90.00
#
_symmetry.space_group_name_H-M   'P 1'
#
loop_
_entity.id
_entity.type
_entity.pdbx_description
1 polymer ?
#
loop_
_entity_poly.entity_id
_entity_poly.type
_entity_poly.pdbx_seq_one_letter_code
_entity_poly.pdbx_strand_id
1 'polypeptide(L)'
;MPYSRATELALLEWVNTFPLESHVVSVSDLTDGVVFAKMLEDIDSTSAVRNLENNATTSKWLGRKKSLEAIHRSLLRYINNTCEGMDAFVAVNPVDLNAIAEHEDAEETFKFLTMFLMAAIRGTSTEKYVSKITTGLDATAQSQIAGVIKQVDVVEDSSMPAVDSASSDSINDAALVLEGKYAAVAHEHEMLKKKHADFISRFERLQLSHDELLEHSNKQDNKLKGFENSDENDQSDYIRSLNIRIQEQEDLIASQENQLESDRIAKEKLSKELSTLRPAAQKLVEVEDEVKELKTTNIALSRKANTVEHYQKKVEQLSVVEKENITLRDRLDTLQGNQKDFDRVYDENTKIKATLKEYQQRFHSYELTYVELSTQKKHIEEQLRLRDDQLQVLTARQQHDEKFIDQLQEQIKINASGPVVPDSPASKQAGLSLEEELERSEDPTSNLMLEISRLKAENQLLKSSNAGTKNSTLQVDLEEAERIKKRLQENLSDLTEKHTLGQAQLSAIISKSAGEKEEAIAHTRQLYLEANQELTTAKAKLAELQSELSSRDRDLVSTKTDLAAVNQEEIDAINNLKAAHELIATSFKNDLLILQNKHKNLSTDFDEQKTQLVDALLSKNRLMQDLAAIKGGARGTENSQAEAAAIIDAEEKQREQIQKQNTLIQELERKLKIAVENSPEAQKAATDSMIKNLTRENTLIATAWYDLTSRLQSNHVVLQRRQDAPKSWLNKQRHLVNATSRR
;
A
#
# COMPACT_ATOMS: atom_id res chain seq x y z
N MET A 1 26.22 -31.58 42.46
CA MET A 1 26.03 -33.02 42.76
C MET A 1 25.04 -33.59 41.75
N PRO A 2 25.34 -34.70 41.05
CA PRO A 2 24.33 -35.41 40.29
C PRO A 2 23.41 -36.17 41.25
N TYR A 3 22.09 -35.98 41.13
CA TYR A 3 21.12 -36.69 41.95
C TYR A 3 20.81 -38.06 41.33
N SER A 4 20.61 -39.07 42.18
CA SER A 4 20.07 -40.35 41.73
C SER A 4 18.55 -40.26 41.58
N ARG A 5 17.94 -41.04 40.67
CA ARG A 5 16.48 -41.06 40.52
C ARG A 5 15.73 -41.46 41.80
N ALA A 6 16.36 -42.20 42.71
CA ALA A 6 15.82 -42.50 44.03
C ALA A 6 15.82 -41.28 44.97
N THR A 7 16.92 -40.52 45.02
CA THR A 7 17.00 -39.26 45.78
C THR A 7 16.07 -38.18 45.22
N GLU A 8 15.90 -38.08 43.90
CA GLU A 8 14.94 -37.16 43.28
C GLU A 8 13.50 -37.43 43.76
N LEU A 9 13.06 -38.69 43.68
CA LEU A 9 11.72 -39.08 44.10
C LEU A 9 11.50 -38.87 45.61
N ALA A 10 12.49 -39.22 46.44
CA ALA A 10 12.43 -38.97 47.88
C ALA A 10 12.32 -37.48 48.23
N LEU A 11 13.02 -36.60 47.50
CA LEU A 11 12.92 -35.15 47.67
C LEU A 11 11.54 -34.61 47.25
N LEU A 12 10.93 -35.15 46.18
CA LEU A 12 9.56 -34.79 45.80
C LEU A 12 8.51 -35.32 46.80
N GLU A 13 8.71 -36.52 47.37
CA GLU A 13 7.86 -37.06 48.43
C GLU A 13 7.95 -36.18 49.70
N TRP A 14 9.15 -35.70 50.05
CA TRP A 14 9.35 -34.73 51.13
C TRP A 14 8.62 -33.40 50.90
N VAL A 15 8.62 -32.85 49.68
CA VAL A 15 7.85 -31.64 49.33
C VAL A 15 6.35 -31.84 49.63
N ASN A 16 5.81 -33.02 49.38
CA ASN A 16 4.40 -33.33 49.65
C ASN A 16 4.05 -33.47 51.15
N THR A 17 5.03 -33.35 52.08
CA THR A 17 4.78 -33.21 53.53
C THR A 17 4.51 -31.77 53.99
N PHE A 18 4.51 -30.81 53.06
CA PHE A 18 4.15 -29.41 53.30
C PHE A 18 2.65 -29.17 53.02
N PRO A 19 2.02 -28.15 53.63
CA PRO A 19 0.62 -27.81 53.39
C PRO A 19 0.44 -27.14 52.01
N LEU A 20 0.44 -27.93 50.94
CA LEU A 20 0.32 -27.48 49.55
C LEU A 20 -1.14 -27.54 49.06
N GLU A 21 -1.45 -26.73 48.05
CA GLU A 21 -2.77 -26.76 47.35
C GLU A 21 -2.85 -27.83 46.27
N SER A 22 -1.70 -28.28 45.75
CA SER A 22 -1.56 -29.29 44.71
C SER A 22 -0.44 -30.27 45.08
N HIS A 23 -0.65 -31.54 44.76
CA HIS A 23 0.38 -32.57 44.93
C HIS A 23 1.44 -32.43 43.84
N VAL A 24 2.70 -32.33 44.24
CA VAL A 24 3.86 -32.24 43.33
C VAL A 24 4.20 -33.63 42.81
N VAL A 25 4.32 -33.80 41.50
CA VAL A 25 4.65 -35.09 40.85
C VAL A 25 5.87 -34.96 39.94
N SER A 26 6.19 -33.74 39.51
CA SER A 26 7.21 -33.44 38.51
C SER A 26 8.02 -32.19 38.86
N VAL A 27 9.20 -32.05 38.25
CA VAL A 27 10.06 -30.86 38.38
C VAL A 27 9.33 -29.60 37.87
N SER A 28 8.55 -29.72 36.79
CA SER A 28 7.76 -28.62 36.22
C SER A 28 6.81 -27.97 37.23
N ASP A 29 6.26 -28.74 38.18
CA ASP A 29 5.35 -28.26 39.23
C ASP A 29 6.03 -27.35 40.27
N LEU A 30 7.37 -27.28 40.27
CA LEU A 30 8.18 -26.45 41.17
C LEU A 30 8.68 -25.16 40.51
N THR A 31 8.68 -25.10 39.17
CA THR A 31 9.32 -24.03 38.38
C THR A 31 8.62 -22.66 38.45
N ASP A 32 7.40 -22.60 38.98
CA ASP A 32 6.67 -21.34 39.18
C ASP A 32 7.05 -20.59 40.47
N GLY A 33 7.75 -21.26 41.39
CA GLY A 33 8.10 -20.75 42.72
C GLY A 33 6.95 -20.76 43.73
N VAL A 34 5.72 -21.11 43.35
CA VAL A 34 4.55 -21.07 44.25
C VAL A 34 4.68 -22.12 45.35
N VAL A 35 5.18 -23.31 45.02
CA VAL A 35 5.48 -24.36 46.01
C VAL A 35 6.61 -23.92 46.95
N PHE A 36 7.73 -23.43 46.41
CA PHE A 36 8.87 -22.97 47.22
C PHE A 36 8.52 -21.80 48.14
N ALA A 37 7.64 -20.88 47.73
CA ALA A 37 7.14 -19.80 48.58
C ALA A 37 6.34 -20.33 49.79
N LYS A 38 5.51 -21.36 49.59
CA LYS A 38 4.72 -22.01 50.65
C LYS A 38 5.58 -22.86 51.59
N MET A 39 6.60 -23.54 51.04
CA MET A 39 7.61 -24.22 51.87
C MET A 39 8.34 -23.22 52.77
N LEU A 40 8.73 -22.05 52.24
CA LEU A 40 9.36 -21.00 53.03
C LEU A 40 8.43 -20.43 54.10
N GLU A 41 7.13 -20.26 53.83
CA GLU A 41 6.16 -19.77 54.83
C GLU A 41 5.86 -20.78 55.95
N ASP A 42 5.91 -22.09 55.70
CA ASP A 42 5.83 -23.12 56.75
C ASP A 42 7.12 -23.19 57.61
N ILE A 43 8.30 -22.95 57.01
CA ILE A 43 9.61 -22.94 57.69
C ILE A 43 9.79 -21.66 58.52
N ASP A 44 9.52 -20.49 57.93
CA ASP A 44 9.58 -19.18 58.56
C ASP A 44 8.55 -18.19 57.98
N SER A 45 7.47 -17.99 58.75
CA SER A 45 6.43 -17.01 58.46
C SER A 45 6.89 -15.54 58.39
N THR A 46 8.10 -15.21 58.86
CA THR A 46 8.68 -13.85 58.83
C THR A 46 9.44 -13.56 57.54
N SER A 47 9.96 -14.59 56.86
CA SER A 47 10.61 -14.50 55.55
C SER A 47 9.67 -14.81 54.37
N ALA A 48 8.38 -15.06 54.63
CA ALA A 48 7.38 -15.45 53.64
C ALA A 48 7.19 -14.44 52.47
N VAL A 49 7.32 -14.92 51.23
CA VAL A 49 7.16 -14.11 50.01
C VAL A 49 5.70 -14.10 49.55
N ARG A 50 4.88 -13.21 50.12
CA ARG A 50 3.42 -13.16 49.86
C ARG A 50 3.00 -12.54 48.51
N ASN A 51 3.91 -11.86 47.81
CA ASN A 51 3.61 -11.14 46.56
C ASN A 51 4.35 -11.79 45.36
N LEU A 52 3.88 -12.94 44.88
CA LEU A 52 4.32 -13.51 43.60
C LEU A 52 3.53 -12.85 42.45
N GLU A 53 4.24 -12.32 41.45
CA GLU A 53 3.62 -11.67 40.29
C GLU A 53 3.14 -12.69 39.26
N ASN A 54 1.91 -13.18 39.40
CA ASN A 54 1.20 -14.00 38.39
C ASN A 54 0.79 -13.18 37.12
N ASN A 55 1.64 -12.25 36.69
CA ASN A 55 1.39 -11.34 35.57
C ASN A 55 1.58 -12.06 34.23
N ALA A 56 0.50 -12.63 33.70
CA ALA A 56 0.44 -13.26 32.37
C ALA A 56 0.72 -12.31 31.17
N THR A 57 1.04 -11.04 31.44
CA THR A 57 1.38 -9.98 30.48
C THR A 57 2.88 -9.88 30.17
N THR A 58 3.75 -10.47 30.99
CA THR A 58 5.20 -10.62 30.71
C THR A 58 5.54 -12.06 30.28
N SER A 59 6.71 -12.26 29.68
CA SER A 59 7.15 -13.60 29.26
C SER A 59 7.20 -14.56 30.46
N LYS A 60 6.52 -15.71 30.36
CA LYS A 60 6.28 -16.63 31.49
C LYS A 60 7.54 -16.96 32.30
N TRP A 61 8.65 -17.26 31.62
CA TRP A 61 9.94 -17.56 32.25
C TRP A 61 10.50 -16.38 33.08
N LEU A 62 10.23 -15.15 32.69
CA LEU A 62 10.72 -13.94 33.37
C LEU A 62 9.93 -13.70 34.67
N GLY A 63 8.63 -14.03 34.67
CA GLY A 63 7.81 -14.10 35.88
C GLY A 63 8.32 -15.17 36.86
N ARG A 64 8.54 -16.40 36.36
CA ARG A 64 9.17 -17.50 37.13
C ARG A 64 10.51 -17.09 37.73
N LYS A 65 11.42 -16.53 36.92
CA LYS A 65 12.71 -16.04 37.39
C LYS A 65 12.56 -15.02 38.51
N LYS A 66 11.66 -14.04 38.37
CA LYS A 66 11.43 -12.99 39.38
C LYS A 66 10.84 -13.54 40.68
N SER A 67 9.97 -14.57 40.63
CA SER A 67 9.49 -15.26 41.84
C SER A 67 10.60 -16.06 42.51
N LEU A 68 11.34 -16.88 41.75
CA LEU A 68 12.46 -17.69 42.24
C LEU A 68 13.58 -16.83 42.85
N GLU A 69 13.95 -15.71 42.23
CA GLU A 69 14.91 -14.75 42.81
C GLU A 69 14.41 -14.14 44.13
N ALA A 70 13.11 -13.85 44.27
CA ALA A 70 12.56 -13.32 45.50
C ALA A 70 12.59 -14.35 46.64
N ILE A 71 12.28 -15.61 46.32
CA ILE A 71 12.30 -16.74 47.26
C ILE A 71 13.75 -17.10 47.63
N HIS A 72 14.67 -17.13 46.68
CA HIS A 72 16.09 -17.36 46.94
C HIS A 72 16.68 -16.26 47.84
N ARG A 73 16.36 -14.98 47.59
CA ARG A 73 16.82 -13.85 48.43
C ARG A 73 16.22 -13.85 49.85
N SER A 74 15.05 -14.44 50.07
CA SER A 74 14.45 -14.59 51.40
C SER A 74 14.93 -15.85 52.12
N LEU A 75 15.13 -16.96 51.40
CA LEU A 75 15.77 -18.17 51.93
C LEU A 75 17.21 -17.89 52.38
N LEU A 76 18.03 -17.19 51.59
CA LEU A 76 19.37 -16.76 52.02
C LEU A 76 19.31 -15.88 53.27
N ARG A 77 18.37 -14.92 53.33
CA ARG A 77 18.18 -14.11 54.55
C ARG A 77 17.85 -14.95 55.77
N TYR A 78 17.02 -15.99 55.63
CA TYR A 78 16.73 -16.94 56.71
C TYR A 78 17.98 -17.71 57.12
N ILE A 79 18.71 -18.29 56.16
CA ILE A 79 19.94 -19.05 56.41
C ILE A 79 20.97 -18.18 57.17
N ASN A 80 21.35 -17.02 56.62
CA ASN A 80 22.34 -16.12 57.22
C ASN A 80 21.94 -15.55 58.60
N ASN A 81 20.64 -15.53 58.94
CA ASN A 81 20.14 -15.03 60.22
C ASN A 81 19.85 -16.14 61.26
N THR A 82 19.83 -17.41 60.87
CA THR A 82 19.17 -18.46 61.69
C THR A 82 19.81 -19.86 61.58
N CYS A 83 20.60 -20.15 60.53
CA CYS A 83 21.22 -21.45 60.31
C CYS A 83 22.75 -21.33 60.39
N GLU A 84 23.32 -21.47 61.60
CA GLU A 84 24.77 -21.41 61.81
C GLU A 84 25.52 -22.48 60.98
N GLY A 85 26.68 -22.11 60.41
CA GLY A 85 27.54 -22.97 59.59
C GLY A 85 27.29 -22.93 58.09
N MET A 86 26.02 -22.83 57.67
CA MET A 86 25.59 -23.07 56.27
C MET A 86 26.13 -22.11 55.20
N ASP A 87 26.77 -21.00 55.58
CA ASP A 87 27.43 -20.08 54.64
C ASP A 87 28.45 -20.80 53.73
N ALA A 88 29.15 -21.81 54.27
CA ALA A 88 30.11 -22.62 53.53
C ALA A 88 29.42 -23.49 52.46
N PHE A 89 28.37 -24.23 52.83
CA PHE A 89 27.59 -25.04 51.89
C PHE A 89 27.00 -24.20 50.74
N VAL A 90 26.43 -23.03 51.06
CA VAL A 90 25.85 -22.10 50.08
C VAL A 90 26.91 -21.56 49.11
N ALA A 91 28.10 -21.21 49.61
CA ALA A 91 29.20 -20.71 48.77
C ALA A 91 29.76 -21.80 47.82
N VAL A 92 29.73 -23.07 48.22
CA VAL A 92 30.20 -24.21 47.41
C VAL A 92 29.13 -24.69 46.41
N ASN A 93 27.84 -24.48 46.68
CA ASN A 93 26.73 -24.98 45.85
C ASN A 93 25.79 -23.84 45.39
N PRO A 94 26.27 -22.89 44.55
CA PRO A 94 25.40 -21.89 43.94
C PRO A 94 24.34 -22.54 43.02
N VAL A 95 23.13 -21.98 43.04
CA VAL A 95 21.97 -22.43 42.24
C VAL A 95 21.74 -21.48 41.06
N ASP A 96 21.64 -22.01 39.83
CA ASP A 96 21.28 -21.20 38.67
C ASP A 96 19.75 -21.10 38.47
N LEU A 97 19.19 -20.02 39.02
CA LEU A 97 17.78 -19.67 38.89
C LEU A 97 17.34 -19.40 37.43
N ASN A 98 18.27 -19.14 36.50
CA ASN A 98 17.95 -18.98 35.07
C ASN A 98 17.61 -20.33 34.44
N ALA A 99 18.43 -21.36 34.69
CA ALA A 99 18.21 -22.71 34.18
C ALA A 99 16.87 -23.31 34.67
N ILE A 100 16.52 -23.09 35.94
CA ILE A 100 15.20 -23.46 36.49
C ILE A 100 14.06 -22.73 35.76
N ALA A 101 14.19 -21.41 35.57
CA ALA A 101 13.10 -20.58 35.04
C ALA A 101 12.88 -20.72 33.52
N GLU A 102 13.95 -20.87 32.74
CA GLU A 102 13.94 -20.89 31.27
C GLU A 102 14.01 -22.31 30.68
N HIS A 103 14.63 -23.27 31.36
CA HIS A 103 14.86 -24.63 30.84
C HIS A 103 14.20 -25.74 31.69
N GLU A 104 13.58 -25.38 32.82
CA GLU A 104 12.95 -26.32 33.77
C GLU A 104 13.95 -27.39 34.29
N ASP A 105 15.21 -26.99 34.48
CA ASP A 105 16.33 -27.87 34.81
C ASP A 105 16.13 -28.61 36.15
N ALA A 106 16.15 -29.95 36.07
CA ALA A 106 16.03 -30.83 37.21
C ALA A 106 17.21 -30.73 38.19
N GLU A 107 18.46 -30.65 37.72
CA GLU A 107 19.62 -30.64 38.62
C GLU A 107 19.65 -29.37 39.47
N GLU A 108 19.41 -28.21 38.86
CA GLU A 108 19.31 -26.94 39.59
C GLU A 108 18.08 -26.90 40.51
N THR A 109 16.93 -27.45 40.08
CA THR A 109 15.74 -27.53 40.94
C THR A 109 15.98 -28.42 42.16
N PHE A 110 16.69 -29.55 42.02
CA PHE A 110 17.03 -30.42 43.15
C PHE A 110 18.15 -29.84 44.04
N LYS A 111 19.09 -29.04 43.51
CA LYS A 111 20.01 -28.22 44.33
C LYS A 111 19.25 -27.21 45.19
N PHE A 112 18.32 -26.45 44.59
CA PHE A 112 17.49 -25.47 45.30
C PHE A 112 16.65 -26.14 46.39
N LEU A 113 16.04 -27.30 46.08
CA LEU A 113 15.27 -28.09 47.02
C LEU A 113 16.14 -28.71 48.14
N THR A 114 17.40 -29.05 47.86
CA THR A 114 18.36 -29.49 48.89
C THR A 114 18.74 -28.34 49.83
N MET A 115 18.88 -27.11 49.33
CA MET A 115 19.11 -25.93 50.18
C MET A 115 17.90 -25.65 51.09
N PHE A 116 16.68 -25.85 50.60
CA PHE A 116 15.46 -25.85 51.43
C PHE A 116 15.45 -26.95 52.51
N LEU A 117 15.86 -28.18 52.15
CA LEU A 117 15.96 -29.30 53.10
C LEU A 117 16.95 -29.00 54.23
N MET A 118 18.14 -28.51 53.89
CA MET A 118 19.16 -28.17 54.89
C MET A 118 18.71 -26.99 55.77
N ALA A 119 18.07 -25.96 55.19
CA ALA A 119 17.50 -24.85 55.98
C ALA A 119 16.39 -25.31 56.95
N ALA A 120 15.56 -26.27 56.55
CA ALA A 120 14.53 -26.85 57.42
C ALA A 120 15.10 -27.72 58.57
N ILE A 121 16.31 -28.26 58.40
CA ILE A 121 16.97 -29.17 59.35
C ILE A 121 18.00 -28.45 60.24
N ARG A 122 18.61 -27.36 59.76
CA ARG A 122 19.56 -26.52 60.52
C ARG A 122 18.91 -25.26 61.13
N GLY A 123 17.68 -24.93 60.76
CA GLY A 123 16.93 -23.77 61.27
C GLY A 123 16.14 -24.02 62.56
N THR A 124 15.52 -22.97 63.10
CA THR A 124 14.81 -22.95 64.40
C THR A 124 13.67 -23.97 64.57
N SER A 125 13.20 -24.60 63.48
CA SER A 125 12.11 -25.58 63.51
C SER A 125 12.56 -27.03 63.27
N THR A 126 13.84 -27.37 63.49
CA THR A 126 14.42 -28.71 63.23
C THR A 126 13.52 -29.87 63.72
N GLU A 127 13.05 -29.84 64.97
CA GLU A 127 12.26 -30.93 65.56
C GLU A 127 10.95 -31.19 64.78
N LYS A 128 10.29 -30.14 64.29
CA LYS A 128 9.07 -30.22 63.44
C LYS A 128 9.38 -30.95 62.14
N TYR A 129 10.49 -30.63 61.48
CA TYR A 129 10.84 -31.19 60.17
C TYR A 129 11.44 -32.59 60.24
N VAL A 130 12.26 -32.88 61.25
CA VAL A 130 12.73 -34.25 61.52
C VAL A 130 11.54 -35.16 61.87
N SER A 131 10.56 -34.67 62.63
CA SER A 131 9.31 -35.40 62.90
C SER A 131 8.47 -35.63 61.64
N LYS A 132 8.32 -34.62 60.76
CA LYS A 132 7.65 -34.79 59.45
C LYS A 132 8.35 -35.86 58.58
N ILE A 133 9.67 -35.83 58.46
CA ILE A 133 10.43 -36.79 57.64
C ILE A 133 10.28 -38.21 58.18
N THR A 134 10.38 -38.40 59.50
CA THR A 134 10.33 -39.73 60.13
C THR A 134 8.94 -40.34 60.23
N THR A 135 7.87 -39.54 60.12
CA THR A 135 6.47 -40.02 60.21
C THR A 135 5.71 -39.98 58.88
N GLY A 136 6.13 -39.14 57.92
CA GLY A 136 5.43 -38.92 56.65
C GLY A 136 5.96 -39.69 55.45
N LEU A 137 7.22 -40.15 55.48
CA LEU A 137 7.89 -40.82 54.35
C LEU A 137 8.12 -42.30 54.62
N ASP A 138 8.24 -43.10 53.55
CA ASP A 138 8.65 -44.50 53.64
C ASP A 138 10.12 -44.67 54.09
N ALA A 139 10.49 -45.87 54.56
CA ALA A 139 11.84 -46.16 55.03
C ALA A 139 12.91 -46.01 53.93
N THR A 140 12.54 -46.18 52.65
CA THR A 140 13.41 -46.00 51.49
C THR A 140 13.75 -44.53 51.30
N ALA A 141 12.74 -43.65 51.22
CA ALA A 141 12.88 -42.21 51.07
C ALA A 141 13.57 -41.57 52.29
N GLN A 142 13.24 -42.01 53.51
CA GLN A 142 13.99 -41.64 54.71
C GLN A 142 15.48 -41.98 54.60
N SER A 143 15.83 -43.16 54.08
CA SER A 143 17.22 -43.57 53.87
C SER A 143 17.92 -42.73 52.79
N GLN A 144 17.23 -42.37 51.70
CA GLN A 144 17.77 -41.49 50.66
C GLN A 144 18.04 -40.07 51.20
N ILE A 145 17.08 -39.48 51.93
CA ILE A 145 17.21 -38.14 52.53
C ILE A 145 18.32 -38.10 53.59
N ALA A 146 18.41 -39.13 54.45
CA ALA A 146 19.52 -39.28 55.39
C ALA A 146 20.88 -39.44 54.68
N GLY A 147 20.91 -39.95 53.44
CA GLY A 147 22.08 -39.95 52.57
C GLY A 147 22.44 -38.54 52.09
N VAL A 148 21.46 -37.78 51.58
CA VAL A 148 21.66 -36.39 51.11
C VAL A 148 22.19 -35.48 52.23
N ILE A 149 21.60 -35.53 53.42
CA ILE A 149 22.03 -34.71 54.57
C ILE A 149 23.49 -35.01 54.94
N LYS A 150 23.85 -36.29 55.10
CA LYS A 150 25.23 -36.71 55.39
C LYS A 150 26.21 -36.32 54.29
N GLN A 151 25.78 -36.37 53.02
CA GLN A 151 26.62 -35.95 51.90
C GLN A 151 26.88 -34.44 51.88
N VAL A 152 25.96 -33.63 52.42
CA VAL A 152 26.18 -32.19 52.63
C VAL A 152 27.09 -31.95 53.84
N ASP A 153 26.81 -32.57 54.99
CA ASP A 153 27.60 -32.39 56.23
C ASP A 153 29.09 -32.72 56.00
N VAL A 154 29.40 -33.77 55.24
CA VAL A 154 30.78 -34.17 54.87
C VAL A 154 31.50 -33.12 54.01
N VAL A 155 30.78 -32.30 53.23
CA VAL A 155 31.39 -31.21 52.45
C VAL A 155 31.81 -30.05 53.37
N GLU A 156 31.05 -29.74 54.43
CA GLU A 156 31.43 -28.70 55.39
C GLU A 156 32.64 -29.13 56.25
N ASP A 157 32.63 -30.33 56.82
CA ASP A 157 33.76 -30.86 57.62
C ASP A 157 35.05 -31.01 56.79
N SER A 158 34.95 -31.18 55.46
CA SER A 158 36.13 -31.27 54.57
C SER A 158 36.92 -29.96 54.41
N SER A 159 36.43 -28.84 54.96
CA SER A 159 37.03 -27.51 54.83
C SER A 159 38.17 -27.19 55.82
N MET A 160 38.52 -28.11 56.73
CA MET A 160 39.72 -28.06 57.56
C MET A 160 40.51 -29.38 57.48
N PRO A 161 41.86 -29.35 57.40
CA PRO A 161 42.65 -30.55 57.11
C PRO A 161 42.86 -31.45 58.33
N ALA A 162 41.88 -32.30 58.62
CA ALA A 162 42.05 -33.45 59.51
C ALA A 162 42.74 -34.60 58.74
N VAL A 163 43.99 -34.91 59.10
CA VAL A 163 44.72 -36.05 58.57
C VAL A 163 44.37 -37.29 59.39
N ASP A 164 43.80 -38.30 58.73
CA ASP A 164 44.24 -39.69 58.88
C ASP A 164 43.77 -40.54 57.70
N SER A 165 44.53 -41.58 57.34
CA SER A 165 44.22 -42.44 56.18
C SER A 165 44.36 -43.93 56.49
N ALA A 166 43.26 -44.64 56.23
CA ALA A 166 43.13 -46.04 55.79
C ALA A 166 44.09 -47.11 56.34
N SER A 167 43.51 -48.16 56.90
CA SER A 167 44.19 -49.40 57.31
C SER A 167 44.64 -50.29 56.14
N SER A 168 45.77 -50.99 56.30
CA SER A 168 45.86 -52.44 56.04
C SER A 168 47.21 -53.06 56.49
N ASP A 169 47.12 -53.89 57.52
CA ASP A 169 47.83 -55.16 57.72
C ASP A 169 49.35 -55.27 57.50
N SER A 170 50.08 -55.23 58.62
CA SER A 170 50.66 -56.47 59.24
C SER A 170 52.14 -56.42 59.62
N ILE A 171 52.97 -55.52 59.05
CA ILE A 171 54.43 -55.51 59.34
C ILE A 171 54.97 -54.10 59.68
N ASN A 172 54.27 -53.01 59.35
CA ASN A 172 54.79 -51.64 59.46
C ASN A 172 54.41 -50.86 60.75
N ASP A 173 53.49 -51.37 61.59
CA ASP A 173 52.92 -50.63 62.74
C ASP A 173 53.97 -50.04 63.69
N ALA A 174 55.07 -50.76 63.94
CA ALA A 174 56.11 -50.34 64.86
C ALA A 174 56.85 -49.07 64.41
N ALA A 175 56.93 -48.80 63.09
CA ALA A 175 57.55 -47.59 62.55
C ALA A 175 56.58 -46.41 62.59
N LEU A 176 55.32 -46.63 62.19
CA LEU A 176 54.30 -45.59 62.09
C LEU A 176 53.89 -45.05 63.47
N VAL A 177 53.85 -45.91 64.49
CA VAL A 177 53.68 -45.50 65.91
C VAL A 177 54.89 -44.69 66.43
N LEU A 178 56.08 -44.91 65.89
CA LEU A 178 57.29 -44.17 66.26
C LEU A 178 57.31 -42.79 65.58
N GLU A 179 56.90 -42.72 64.31
CA GLU A 179 56.68 -41.48 63.58
C GLU A 179 55.59 -40.61 64.21
N GLY A 180 54.44 -41.18 64.60
CA GLY A 180 53.39 -40.48 65.34
C GLY A 180 53.86 -39.91 66.68
N LYS A 181 54.73 -40.65 67.40
CA LYS A 181 55.37 -40.13 68.62
C LYS A 181 56.39 -39.02 68.33
N TYR A 182 57.14 -39.13 67.23
CA TYR A 182 58.07 -38.07 66.81
C TYR A 182 57.31 -36.80 66.40
N ALA A 183 56.18 -36.92 65.70
CA ALA A 183 55.28 -35.81 65.36
C ALA A 183 54.68 -35.16 66.61
N ALA A 184 54.23 -35.95 67.59
CA ALA A 184 53.74 -35.44 68.88
C ALA A 184 54.83 -34.66 69.63
N VAL A 185 56.05 -35.20 69.73
CA VAL A 185 57.19 -34.53 70.39
C VAL A 185 57.63 -33.28 69.59
N ALA A 186 57.58 -33.30 68.27
CA ALA A 186 57.85 -32.13 67.44
C ALA A 186 56.80 -31.02 67.66
N HIS A 187 55.52 -31.38 67.79
CA HIS A 187 54.44 -30.46 68.11
C HIS A 187 54.57 -29.89 69.53
N GLU A 188 54.90 -30.71 70.53
CA GLU A 188 55.21 -30.24 71.89
C GLU A 188 56.42 -29.29 71.91
N HIS A 189 57.49 -29.62 71.17
CA HIS A 189 58.67 -28.78 71.03
C HIS A 189 58.35 -27.45 70.34
N GLU A 190 57.49 -27.43 69.30
CA GLU A 190 57.05 -26.18 68.68
C GLU A 190 56.14 -25.37 69.60
N MET A 191 55.24 -26.00 70.35
CA MET A 191 54.42 -25.33 71.37
C MET A 191 55.28 -24.75 72.50
N LEU A 192 56.35 -25.44 72.90
CA LEU A 192 57.31 -24.94 73.89
C LEU A 192 58.16 -23.79 73.32
N LYS A 193 58.55 -23.86 72.04
CA LYS A 193 59.24 -22.79 71.32
C LYS A 193 58.37 -21.54 71.18
N LYS A 194 57.06 -21.69 70.91
CA LYS A 194 56.07 -20.60 70.90
C LYS A 194 55.93 -19.95 72.28
N LYS A 195 55.84 -20.75 73.36
CA LYS A 195 55.85 -20.26 74.75
C LYS A 195 57.15 -19.53 75.10
N HIS A 196 58.30 -20.02 74.65
CA HIS A 196 59.59 -19.38 74.88
C HIS A 196 59.70 -18.02 74.16
N ALA A 197 59.21 -17.93 72.93
CA ALA A 197 59.12 -16.65 72.20
C ALA A 197 58.20 -15.64 72.91
N ASP A 198 57.03 -16.06 73.39
CA ASP A 198 56.12 -15.23 74.20
C ASP A 198 56.80 -14.75 75.50
N PHE A 199 57.57 -15.60 76.19
CA PHE A 199 58.37 -15.17 77.35
C PHE A 199 59.47 -14.16 76.98
N ILE A 200 60.15 -14.31 75.84
CA ILE A 200 61.15 -13.35 75.35
C ILE A 200 60.47 -11.99 75.09
N SER A 201 59.40 -11.94 74.29
CA SER A 201 58.72 -10.67 73.99
C SER A 201 58.07 -10.01 75.22
N ARG A 202 57.67 -10.78 76.23
CA ARG A 202 57.27 -10.23 77.54
C ARG A 202 58.44 -9.66 78.32
N PHE A 203 59.60 -10.31 78.29
CA PHE A 203 60.81 -9.82 78.95
C PHE A 203 61.34 -8.55 78.27
N GLU A 204 61.41 -8.53 76.94
CA GLU A 204 61.77 -7.34 76.14
C GLU A 204 60.83 -6.17 76.45
N ARG A 205 59.51 -6.40 76.49
CA ARG A 205 58.53 -5.36 76.84
C ARG A 205 58.66 -4.89 78.29
N LEU A 206 58.98 -5.78 79.23
CA LEU A 206 59.22 -5.41 80.63
C LEU A 206 60.51 -4.62 80.80
N GLN A 207 61.57 -4.97 80.05
CA GLN A 207 62.82 -4.23 80.03
C GLN A 207 62.63 -2.83 79.42
N LEU A 208 61.96 -2.72 78.27
CA LEU A 208 61.60 -1.42 77.68
C LEU A 208 60.80 -0.55 78.67
N SER A 209 59.80 -1.12 79.35
CA SER A 209 59.03 -0.39 80.36
C SER A 209 59.87 0.00 81.60
N HIS A 210 60.90 -0.77 81.96
CA HIS A 210 61.83 -0.42 83.03
C HIS A 210 62.78 0.70 82.60
N ASP A 211 63.31 0.64 81.37
CA ASP A 211 64.18 1.66 80.80
C ASP A 211 63.42 2.98 80.60
N GLU A 212 62.15 2.94 80.17
CA GLU A 212 61.23 4.09 80.14
C GLU A 212 61.00 4.69 81.54
N LEU A 213 60.80 3.85 82.58
CA LEU A 213 60.63 4.31 83.96
C LEU A 213 61.92 4.92 84.53
N LEU A 214 63.09 4.36 84.22
CA LEU A 214 64.39 4.94 84.57
C LEU A 214 64.61 6.28 83.85
N GLU A 215 64.30 6.37 82.56
CA GLU A 215 64.42 7.62 81.82
C GLU A 215 63.44 8.68 82.36
N HIS A 216 62.22 8.29 82.73
CA HIS A 216 61.25 9.17 83.39
C HIS A 216 61.73 9.64 84.76
N SER A 217 62.29 8.76 85.60
CA SER A 217 62.88 9.13 86.90
C SER A 217 64.03 10.11 86.72
N ASN A 218 64.97 9.83 85.82
CA ASN A 218 66.08 10.75 85.51
C ASN A 218 65.57 12.10 84.96
N LYS A 219 64.51 12.10 84.15
CA LYS A 219 63.82 13.33 83.69
C LYS A 219 63.15 14.10 84.83
N GLN A 220 62.66 13.43 85.87
CA GLN A 220 62.11 14.09 87.07
C GLN A 220 63.22 14.63 87.99
N ASP A 221 64.28 13.85 88.24
CA ASP A 221 65.45 14.29 89.03
C ASP A 221 66.16 15.48 88.39
N ASN A 222 66.29 15.50 87.06
CA ASN A 222 66.86 16.63 86.34
C ASN A 222 65.95 17.87 86.35
N LYS A 223 64.62 17.69 86.41
CA LYS A 223 63.68 18.81 86.62
C LYS A 223 63.76 19.36 88.04
N LEU A 224 63.83 18.48 89.05
CA LEU A 224 64.00 18.88 90.46
C LEU A 224 65.30 19.66 90.64
N LYS A 225 66.43 19.17 90.10
CA LYS A 225 67.71 19.90 90.08
C LYS A 225 67.63 21.20 89.28
N GLY A 226 66.81 21.28 88.23
CA GLY A 226 66.50 22.53 87.54
C GLY A 226 65.89 23.55 88.51
N PHE A 227 64.76 23.18 89.14
CA PHE A 227 64.04 24.04 90.08
C PHE A 227 64.85 24.42 91.34
N GLU A 228 65.73 23.54 91.82
CA GLU A 228 66.61 23.78 92.97
C GLU A 228 67.75 24.77 92.69
N ASN A 229 68.07 25.03 91.42
CA ASN A 229 69.10 26.00 91.00
C ASN A 229 68.51 27.34 90.49
N SER A 230 67.19 27.54 90.54
CA SER A 230 66.47 28.55 89.75
C SER A 230 65.62 29.52 90.57
N ASP A 231 66.15 30.05 91.68
CA ASP A 231 65.44 31.04 92.50
C ASP A 231 65.44 32.46 91.88
N GLU A 232 64.28 33.13 92.00
CA GLU A 232 63.91 34.47 91.52
C GLU A 232 64.09 34.78 90.01
N ASN A 233 65.30 34.71 89.43
CA ASN A 233 65.52 35.21 88.06
C ASN A 233 64.74 34.39 87.02
N ASP A 234 64.77 33.06 87.15
CA ASP A 234 64.14 32.15 86.20
C ASP A 234 62.61 32.24 86.19
N GLN A 235 61.96 32.80 87.23
CA GLN A 235 60.53 33.09 87.16
C GLN A 235 60.22 34.19 86.12
N SER A 236 61.11 35.17 85.98
CA SER A 236 60.96 36.25 84.98
C SER A 236 61.12 35.71 83.56
N ASP A 237 62.15 34.90 83.32
CA ASP A 237 62.41 34.30 82.01
C ASP A 237 61.42 33.17 81.69
N TYR A 238 60.89 32.44 82.69
CA TYR A 238 59.77 31.51 82.52
C TYR A 238 58.50 32.25 82.08
N ILE A 239 58.11 33.34 82.75
CA ILE A 239 56.96 34.18 82.34
C ILE A 239 57.18 34.73 80.92
N ARG A 240 58.40 35.16 80.56
CA ARG A 240 58.73 35.59 79.20
C ARG A 240 58.56 34.45 78.19
N SER A 241 59.03 33.24 78.51
CA SER A 241 58.86 32.06 77.65
C SER A 241 57.38 31.66 77.50
N LEU A 242 56.58 31.83 78.56
CA LEU A 242 55.15 31.57 78.54
C LEU A 242 54.42 32.57 77.63
N ASN A 243 54.76 33.86 77.72
CA ASN A 243 54.20 34.90 76.85
C ASN A 243 54.59 34.69 75.37
N ILE A 244 55.85 34.32 75.09
CA ILE A 244 56.27 33.94 73.73
C ILE A 244 55.45 32.75 73.22
N ARG A 245 55.27 31.71 74.04
CA ARG A 245 54.49 30.53 73.66
C ARG A 245 52.99 30.80 73.50
N ILE A 246 52.42 31.71 74.29
CA ILE A 246 51.06 32.21 74.10
C ILE A 246 50.96 32.92 72.75
N GLN A 247 51.91 33.80 72.42
CA GLN A 247 51.90 34.50 71.15
C GLN A 247 52.13 33.57 69.93
N GLU A 248 53.01 32.55 70.05
CA GLU A 248 53.13 31.47 69.06
C GLU A 248 51.81 30.69 68.88
N GLN A 249 51.03 30.51 69.96
CA GLN A 249 49.71 29.89 69.90
C GLN A 249 48.64 30.81 69.31
N GLU A 250 48.68 32.11 69.59
CA GLU A 250 47.78 33.12 68.98
C GLU A 250 48.06 33.27 67.48
N ASP A 251 49.32 33.34 67.05
CA ASP A 251 49.71 33.34 65.63
C ASP A 251 49.30 32.04 64.93
N LEU A 252 49.44 30.89 65.60
CA LEU A 252 48.97 29.60 65.09
C LEU A 252 47.43 29.58 64.94
N ILE A 253 46.69 30.06 65.93
CA ILE A 253 45.22 30.18 65.86
C ILE A 253 44.82 31.10 64.71
N ALA A 254 45.42 32.30 64.60
CA ALA A 254 45.14 33.24 63.52
C ALA A 254 45.47 32.65 62.12
N SER A 255 46.49 31.79 62.02
CA SER A 255 46.78 31.06 60.77
C SER A 255 45.71 30.00 60.44
N GLN A 256 45.20 29.29 61.47
CA GLN A 256 44.15 28.28 61.32
C GLN A 256 42.78 28.92 61.01
N GLU A 257 42.46 30.06 61.63
CA GLU A 257 41.24 30.83 61.34
C GLU A 257 41.25 31.39 59.91
N ASN A 258 42.37 31.95 59.45
CA ASN A 258 42.52 32.36 58.04
C ASN A 258 42.38 31.17 57.07
N GLN A 259 42.95 30.02 57.40
CA GLN A 259 42.80 28.81 56.58
C GLN A 259 41.33 28.34 56.54
N LEU A 260 40.64 28.31 57.69
CA LEU A 260 39.23 27.92 57.78
C LEU A 260 38.30 28.87 57.00
N GLU A 261 38.53 30.19 57.04
CA GLU A 261 37.75 31.14 56.25
C GLU A 261 38.10 31.05 54.74
N SER A 262 39.35 30.77 54.39
CA SER A 262 39.76 30.48 53.00
C SER A 262 39.06 29.23 52.45
N ASP A 263 39.08 28.13 53.21
CA ASP A 263 38.41 26.86 52.86
C ASP A 263 36.88 27.02 52.82
N ARG A 264 36.31 27.85 53.70
CA ARG A 264 34.89 28.23 53.65
C ARG A 264 34.57 29.00 52.37
N ILE A 265 35.35 30.01 51.99
CA ILE A 265 35.15 30.79 50.76
C ILE A 265 35.28 29.87 49.52
N ALA A 266 36.28 28.98 49.50
CA ALA A 266 36.44 27.98 48.45
C ALA A 266 35.23 27.03 48.35
N LYS A 267 34.74 26.53 49.50
CA LYS A 267 33.55 25.67 49.59
C LYS A 267 32.27 26.40 49.17
N GLU A 268 32.11 27.68 49.51
CA GLU A 268 30.97 28.50 49.09
C GLU A 268 31.01 28.77 47.58
N LYS A 269 32.19 29.03 47.02
CA LYS A 269 32.39 29.16 45.57
C LYS A 269 32.04 27.85 44.84
N LEU A 270 32.61 26.72 45.26
CA LEU A 270 32.30 25.40 44.68
C LEU A 270 30.81 25.04 44.84
N SER A 271 30.16 25.44 45.94
CA SER A 271 28.72 25.27 46.12
C SER A 271 27.88 26.07 45.12
N LYS A 272 28.30 27.31 44.79
CA LYS A 272 27.67 28.16 43.76
C LYS A 272 27.93 27.66 42.34
N GLU A 273 29.10 27.10 42.08
CA GLU A 273 29.42 26.44 40.81
C GLU A 273 28.59 25.15 40.65
N LEU A 274 28.48 24.31 41.68
CA LEU A 274 27.62 23.12 41.67
C LEU A 274 26.13 23.43 41.55
N SER A 275 25.64 24.52 42.17
CA SER A 275 24.22 24.91 42.07
C SER A 275 23.85 25.53 40.72
N THR A 276 24.82 26.03 39.95
CA THR A 276 24.62 26.50 38.57
C THR A 276 24.87 25.41 37.53
N LEU A 277 25.82 24.50 37.77
CA LEU A 277 26.09 23.33 36.92
C LEU A 277 24.97 22.28 36.97
N ARG A 278 24.35 22.02 38.12
CA ARG A 278 23.23 21.06 38.25
C ARG A 278 22.06 21.32 37.27
N PRO A 279 21.43 22.51 37.22
CA PRO A 279 20.34 22.76 36.30
C PRO A 279 20.80 22.83 34.82
N ALA A 280 22.08 23.11 34.54
CA ALA A 280 22.63 23.01 33.20
C ALA A 280 22.76 21.54 32.76
N ALA A 281 23.24 20.66 33.65
CA ALA A 281 23.33 19.22 33.40
C ALA A 281 21.94 18.56 33.28
N GLN A 282 20.96 18.99 34.08
CA GLN A 282 19.58 18.50 33.95
C GLN A 282 18.98 18.88 32.59
N LYS A 283 19.14 20.13 32.16
CA LYS A 283 18.70 20.58 30.81
C LYS A 283 19.42 19.85 29.67
N LEU A 284 20.67 19.43 29.87
CA LEU A 284 21.39 18.62 28.89
C LEU A 284 20.69 17.26 28.70
N VAL A 285 20.27 16.61 29.79
CA VAL A 285 19.52 15.33 29.74
C VAL A 285 18.15 15.53 29.11
N GLU A 286 17.40 16.56 29.51
CA GLU A 286 16.10 16.91 28.94
C GLU A 286 16.19 17.08 27.41
N VAL A 287 17.18 17.84 26.91
CA VAL A 287 17.43 18.01 25.47
C VAL A 287 17.96 16.73 24.81
N GLU A 288 18.74 15.90 25.49
CA GLU A 288 19.19 14.61 24.94
C GLU A 288 18.02 13.64 24.72
N ASP A 289 17.04 13.66 25.62
CA ASP A 289 15.81 12.86 25.52
C ASP A 289 14.84 13.41 24.47
N GLU A 290 14.64 14.73 24.39
CA GLU A 290 13.95 15.37 23.24
C GLU A 290 14.60 14.97 21.90
N VAL A 291 15.94 14.93 21.82
CA VAL A 291 16.67 14.50 20.62
C VAL A 291 16.49 13.00 20.34
N LYS A 292 16.25 12.14 21.35
CA LYS A 292 15.89 10.73 21.15
C LYS A 292 14.46 10.61 20.61
N GLU A 293 13.51 11.37 21.14
CA GLU A 293 12.12 11.40 20.63
C GLU A 293 12.04 11.95 19.21
N LEU A 294 12.78 13.01 18.89
CA LEU A 294 12.88 13.56 17.54
C LEU A 294 13.55 12.56 16.57
N LYS A 295 14.49 11.74 17.02
CA LYS A 295 15.06 10.64 16.22
C LYS A 295 14.05 9.51 15.98
N THR A 296 13.33 9.04 17.00
CA THR A 296 12.35 7.94 16.84
C THR A 296 11.16 8.36 15.99
N THR A 297 10.65 9.59 16.17
CA THR A 297 9.59 10.16 15.34
C THR A 297 10.05 10.40 13.90
N ASN A 298 11.28 10.86 13.65
CA ASN A 298 11.84 10.96 12.31
C ASN A 298 11.98 9.58 11.63
N ILE A 299 12.47 8.55 12.35
CA ILE A 299 12.49 7.16 11.84
C ILE A 299 11.07 6.67 11.51
N ALA A 300 10.07 6.99 12.33
CA ALA A 300 8.67 6.64 12.06
C ALA A 300 8.09 7.39 10.85
N LEU A 301 8.45 8.67 10.66
CA LEU A 301 8.06 9.47 9.50
C LEU A 301 8.76 8.99 8.21
N SER A 302 10.03 8.62 8.27
CA SER A 302 10.76 8.00 7.15
C SER A 302 10.12 6.67 6.75
N ARG A 303 9.78 5.80 7.71
CA ARG A 303 9.03 4.56 7.42
C ARG A 303 7.68 4.85 6.77
N LYS A 304 6.93 5.86 7.24
CA LYS A 304 5.67 6.29 6.61
C LYS A 304 5.89 6.82 5.19
N ALA A 305 6.91 7.65 4.96
CA ALA A 305 7.26 8.15 3.63
C ALA A 305 7.56 7.01 2.65
N ASN A 306 8.36 6.03 3.05
CA ASN A 306 8.67 4.85 2.24
C ASN A 306 7.39 4.03 1.91
N THR A 307 6.43 3.94 2.84
CA THR A 307 5.13 3.30 2.53
C THR A 307 4.28 4.13 1.57
N VAL A 308 4.32 5.47 1.66
CA VAL A 308 3.63 6.36 0.70
C VAL A 308 4.25 6.26 -0.69
N GLU A 309 5.58 6.24 -0.80
CA GLU A 309 6.29 6.00 -2.07
C GLU A 309 5.92 4.65 -2.69
N HIS A 310 5.84 3.59 -1.88
CA HIS A 310 5.36 2.28 -2.33
C HIS A 310 3.90 2.30 -2.80
N TYR A 311 3.01 3.04 -2.12
CA TYR A 311 1.62 3.21 -2.57
C TYR A 311 1.53 4.05 -3.85
N GLN A 312 2.31 5.13 -3.98
CA GLN A 312 2.41 5.93 -5.19
C GLN A 312 2.85 5.07 -6.37
N LYS A 313 3.94 4.32 -6.23
CA LYS A 313 4.43 3.38 -7.25
C LYS A 313 3.40 2.31 -7.63
N LYS A 314 2.60 1.83 -6.68
CA LYS A 314 1.49 0.90 -6.96
C LYS A 314 0.35 1.59 -7.73
N VAL A 315 0.03 2.84 -7.41
CA VAL A 315 -0.96 3.65 -8.16
C VAL A 315 -0.48 3.96 -9.58
N GLU A 316 0.81 4.28 -9.77
CA GLU A 316 1.42 4.43 -11.10
C GLU A 316 1.31 3.15 -11.93
N GLN A 317 1.63 2.00 -11.34
CA GLN A 317 1.47 0.69 -12.00
C GLN A 317 0.01 0.40 -12.36
N LEU A 318 -0.94 0.69 -11.48
CA LEU A 318 -2.37 0.56 -11.78
C LEU A 318 -2.83 1.50 -12.89
N SER A 319 -2.33 2.75 -12.92
CA SER A 319 -2.65 3.71 -13.99
C SER A 319 -2.07 3.31 -15.35
N VAL A 320 -0.95 2.57 -15.40
CA VAL A 320 -0.45 1.97 -16.64
C VAL A 320 -1.39 0.86 -17.11
N VAL A 321 -1.78 -0.07 -16.22
CA VAL A 321 -2.72 -1.16 -16.55
C VAL A 321 -4.10 -0.63 -16.95
N GLU A 322 -4.56 0.47 -16.35
CA GLU A 322 -5.80 1.17 -16.70
C GLU A 322 -5.73 1.75 -18.13
N LYS A 323 -4.64 2.43 -18.48
CA LYS A 323 -4.40 2.94 -19.85
C LYS A 323 -4.31 1.80 -20.86
N GLU A 324 -3.64 0.70 -20.52
CA GLU A 324 -3.64 -0.52 -21.34
C GLU A 324 -5.07 -1.05 -21.53
N ASN A 325 -5.88 -1.11 -20.46
CA ASN A 325 -7.28 -1.53 -20.54
C ASN A 325 -8.12 -0.63 -21.45
N ILE A 326 -7.94 0.70 -21.40
CA ILE A 326 -8.59 1.66 -22.30
C ILE A 326 -8.18 1.38 -23.75
N THR A 327 -6.87 1.30 -24.05
CA THR A 327 -6.42 1.01 -25.44
C THR A 327 -6.87 -0.36 -25.97
N LEU A 328 -7.10 -1.34 -25.08
CA LEU A 328 -7.69 -2.62 -25.44
C LEU A 328 -9.20 -2.53 -25.72
N ARG A 329 -9.94 -1.65 -25.03
CA ARG A 329 -11.35 -1.33 -25.35
C ARG A 329 -11.47 -0.59 -26.68
N ASP A 330 -10.66 0.45 -26.90
CA ASP A 330 -10.60 1.18 -28.18
C ASP A 330 -10.29 0.22 -29.35
N ARG A 331 -9.41 -0.75 -29.12
CA ARG A 331 -9.08 -1.80 -30.10
C ARG A 331 -10.20 -2.82 -30.29
N LEU A 332 -10.99 -3.12 -29.26
CA LEU A 332 -12.16 -3.99 -29.37
C LEU A 332 -13.28 -3.30 -30.15
N ASP A 333 -13.56 -2.02 -29.85
CA ASP A 333 -14.59 -1.23 -30.52
C ASP A 333 -14.26 -0.99 -32.00
N THR A 334 -13.00 -0.69 -32.33
CA THR A 334 -12.56 -0.59 -33.73
C THR A 334 -12.61 -1.92 -34.47
N LEU A 335 -12.28 -3.05 -33.82
CA LEU A 335 -12.48 -4.39 -34.40
C LEU A 335 -13.98 -4.72 -34.59
N GLN A 336 -14.84 -4.33 -33.65
CA GLN A 336 -16.29 -4.54 -33.76
C GLN A 336 -16.93 -3.64 -34.83
N GLY A 337 -16.40 -2.42 -35.02
CA GLY A 337 -16.76 -1.54 -36.14
C GLY A 337 -16.39 -2.18 -37.48
N ASN A 338 -15.12 -2.60 -37.62
CA ASN A 338 -14.64 -3.31 -38.81
C ASN A 338 -15.48 -4.56 -39.12
N GLN A 339 -15.86 -5.36 -38.11
CA GLN A 339 -16.73 -6.53 -38.29
C GLN A 339 -18.10 -6.13 -38.84
N LYS A 340 -18.76 -5.12 -38.27
CA LYS A 340 -20.05 -4.62 -38.76
C LYS A 340 -19.97 -4.14 -40.22
N ASP A 341 -18.85 -3.55 -40.63
CA ASP A 341 -18.64 -3.11 -42.01
C ASP A 341 -18.30 -4.28 -42.96
N PHE A 342 -17.58 -5.30 -42.51
CA PHE A 342 -17.45 -6.57 -43.25
C PHE A 342 -18.80 -7.26 -43.42
N ASP A 343 -19.62 -7.33 -42.37
CA ASP A 343 -20.95 -7.92 -42.41
C ASP A 343 -21.86 -7.17 -43.40
N ARG A 344 -21.86 -5.83 -43.38
CA ARG A 344 -22.57 -4.97 -44.35
C ARG A 344 -22.15 -5.26 -45.80
N VAL A 345 -20.84 -5.26 -46.07
CA VAL A 345 -20.31 -5.53 -47.42
C VAL A 345 -20.61 -6.97 -47.86
N TYR A 346 -20.61 -7.94 -46.96
CA TYR A 346 -21.02 -9.32 -47.24
C TYR A 346 -22.52 -9.41 -47.60
N ASP A 347 -23.37 -8.70 -46.86
CA ASP A 347 -24.80 -8.56 -47.11
C ASP A 347 -25.10 -7.91 -48.47
N GLU A 348 -24.36 -6.86 -48.84
CA GLU A 348 -24.45 -6.25 -50.17
C GLU A 348 -23.95 -7.20 -51.26
N ASN A 349 -22.84 -7.90 -51.02
CA ASN A 349 -22.28 -8.86 -51.98
C ASN A 349 -23.20 -10.06 -52.22
N THR A 350 -23.91 -10.54 -51.19
CA THR A 350 -24.91 -11.62 -51.32
C THR A 350 -26.18 -11.12 -52.04
N LYS A 351 -26.65 -9.90 -51.77
CA LYS A 351 -27.74 -9.25 -52.54
C LYS A 351 -27.38 -9.11 -54.02
N ILE A 352 -26.17 -8.65 -54.34
CA ILE A 352 -25.66 -8.54 -55.71
C ILE A 352 -25.54 -9.91 -56.39
N LYS A 353 -25.10 -10.95 -55.67
CA LYS A 353 -25.09 -12.34 -56.18
C LYS A 353 -26.49 -12.87 -56.46
N ALA A 354 -27.47 -12.52 -55.63
CA ALA A 354 -28.87 -12.91 -55.84
C ALA A 354 -29.47 -12.24 -57.08
N THR A 355 -29.33 -10.92 -57.22
CA THR A 355 -29.84 -10.20 -58.41
C THR A 355 -29.11 -10.63 -59.69
N LEU A 356 -27.79 -10.87 -59.64
CA LEU A 356 -27.03 -11.42 -60.77
C LEU A 356 -27.56 -12.81 -61.19
N LYS A 357 -27.91 -13.67 -60.23
CA LYS A 357 -28.54 -14.98 -60.50
C LYS A 357 -29.93 -14.83 -61.12
N GLU A 358 -30.75 -13.87 -60.68
CA GLU A 358 -32.02 -13.55 -61.35
C GLU A 358 -31.81 -13.04 -62.78
N TYR A 359 -30.84 -12.16 -63.02
CA TYR A 359 -30.50 -11.71 -64.37
C TYR A 359 -30.04 -12.86 -65.26
N GLN A 360 -29.25 -13.81 -64.74
CA GLN A 360 -28.88 -15.03 -65.47
C GLN A 360 -30.10 -15.89 -65.80
N GLN A 361 -31.05 -16.07 -64.87
CA GLN A 361 -32.27 -16.82 -65.12
C GLN A 361 -33.17 -16.15 -66.17
N ARG A 362 -33.32 -14.81 -66.12
CA ARG A 362 -34.06 -14.04 -67.15
C ARG A 362 -33.37 -14.09 -68.50
N PHE A 363 -32.04 -13.98 -68.54
CA PHE A 363 -31.27 -14.11 -69.77
C PHE A 363 -31.48 -15.49 -70.41
N HIS A 364 -31.39 -16.56 -69.61
CA HIS A 364 -31.63 -17.92 -70.08
C HIS A 364 -33.07 -18.15 -70.59
N SER A 365 -34.09 -17.53 -69.98
CA SER A 365 -35.46 -17.60 -70.52
C SER A 365 -35.64 -16.78 -71.81
N TYR A 366 -34.88 -15.70 -72.01
CA TYR A 366 -34.82 -14.99 -73.29
C TYR A 366 -34.05 -15.78 -74.37
N GLU A 367 -32.99 -16.51 -74.02
CA GLU A 367 -32.32 -17.45 -74.94
C GLU A 367 -33.28 -18.55 -75.40
N LEU A 368 -34.04 -19.14 -74.46
CA LEU A 368 -35.02 -20.18 -74.78
C LEU A 368 -36.12 -19.66 -75.70
N THR A 369 -36.76 -18.54 -75.36
CA THR A 369 -37.81 -17.95 -76.23
C THR A 369 -37.27 -17.46 -77.57
N TYR A 370 -36.01 -17.01 -77.65
CA TYR A 370 -35.36 -16.72 -78.93
C TYR A 370 -35.16 -17.98 -79.79
N VAL A 371 -34.76 -19.10 -79.20
CA VAL A 371 -34.65 -20.39 -79.90
C VAL A 371 -36.03 -20.88 -80.36
N GLU A 372 -37.05 -20.79 -79.51
CA GLU A 372 -38.44 -21.13 -79.87
C GLU A 372 -38.97 -20.26 -81.02
N LEU A 373 -38.80 -18.93 -80.96
CA LEU A 373 -39.18 -18.03 -82.04
C LEU A 373 -38.36 -18.29 -83.32
N SER A 374 -37.10 -18.71 -83.20
CA SER A 374 -36.26 -19.10 -84.34
C SER A 374 -36.76 -20.39 -85.01
N THR A 375 -37.20 -21.40 -84.24
CA THR A 375 -37.78 -22.63 -84.80
C THR A 375 -39.17 -22.41 -85.37
N GLN A 376 -40.03 -21.62 -84.71
CA GLN A 376 -41.33 -21.20 -85.24
C GLN A 376 -41.17 -20.42 -86.55
N LYS A 377 -40.23 -19.47 -86.61
CA LYS A 377 -39.91 -18.73 -87.83
C LYS A 377 -39.50 -19.67 -88.97
N LYS A 378 -38.55 -20.59 -88.73
CA LYS A 378 -38.13 -21.57 -89.73
C LYS A 378 -39.29 -22.44 -90.22
N HIS A 379 -40.16 -22.88 -89.30
CA HIS A 379 -41.33 -23.67 -89.67
C HIS A 379 -42.32 -22.88 -90.54
N ILE A 380 -42.51 -21.59 -90.28
CA ILE A 380 -43.31 -20.70 -91.13
C ILE A 380 -42.63 -20.48 -92.49
N GLU A 381 -41.30 -20.29 -92.53
CA GLU A 381 -40.52 -20.18 -93.78
C GLU A 381 -40.61 -21.47 -94.63
N GLU A 382 -40.59 -22.65 -94.00
CA GLU A 382 -40.82 -23.95 -94.64
C GLU A 382 -42.27 -24.11 -95.15
N GLN A 383 -43.28 -23.71 -94.37
CA GLN A 383 -44.67 -23.72 -94.81
C GLN A 383 -44.92 -22.76 -95.97
N LEU A 384 -44.34 -21.57 -95.94
CA LEU A 384 -44.44 -20.54 -96.98
C LEU A 384 -43.79 -21.06 -98.27
N ARG A 385 -42.57 -21.60 -98.18
CA ARG A 385 -41.92 -22.27 -99.32
C ARG A 385 -42.77 -23.41 -99.90
N LEU A 386 -43.39 -24.25 -99.07
CA LEU A 386 -44.26 -25.32 -99.55
C LEU A 386 -45.55 -24.77 -100.21
N ARG A 387 -46.06 -23.61 -99.77
CA ARG A 387 -47.14 -22.88 -100.47
C ARG A 387 -46.66 -22.31 -101.80
N ASP A 388 -45.46 -21.74 -101.88
CA ASP A 388 -44.87 -21.22 -103.11
C ASP A 388 -44.60 -22.33 -104.13
N ASP A 389 -44.05 -23.48 -103.69
CA ASP A 389 -43.87 -24.67 -104.53
C ASP A 389 -45.25 -25.18 -105.06
N GLN A 390 -46.29 -25.17 -104.21
CA GLN A 390 -47.66 -25.53 -104.62
C GLN A 390 -48.28 -24.51 -105.59
N LEU A 391 -48.06 -23.20 -105.37
CA LEU A 391 -48.48 -22.14 -106.29
C LEU A 391 -47.74 -22.25 -107.62
N GLN A 392 -46.42 -22.54 -107.62
CA GLN A 392 -45.65 -22.73 -108.83
C GLN A 392 -46.17 -23.92 -109.64
N VAL A 393 -46.51 -25.04 -109.00
CA VAL A 393 -47.14 -26.20 -109.68
C VAL A 393 -48.53 -25.85 -110.21
N LEU A 394 -49.35 -25.12 -109.46
CA LEU A 394 -50.68 -24.68 -109.91
C LEU A 394 -50.60 -23.65 -111.06
N THR A 395 -49.65 -22.72 -111.04
CA THR A 395 -49.42 -21.76 -112.12
C THR A 395 -48.77 -22.43 -113.33
N ALA A 396 -47.86 -23.40 -113.16
CA ALA A 396 -47.34 -24.19 -114.28
C ALA A 396 -48.43 -25.03 -114.94
N ARG A 397 -49.33 -25.62 -114.14
CA ARG A 397 -50.55 -26.26 -114.64
C ARG A 397 -51.47 -25.25 -115.31
N GLN A 398 -51.73 -24.10 -114.71
CA GLN A 398 -52.58 -23.06 -115.31
C GLN A 398 -52.01 -22.61 -116.66
N GLN A 399 -50.71 -22.39 -116.78
CA GLN A 399 -50.05 -22.04 -118.05
C GLN A 399 -50.08 -23.19 -119.07
N HIS A 400 -50.11 -24.45 -118.63
CA HIS A 400 -50.32 -25.60 -119.52
C HIS A 400 -51.77 -25.65 -120.00
N ASP A 401 -52.73 -25.55 -119.09
CA ASP A 401 -54.17 -25.60 -119.35
C ASP A 401 -54.61 -24.35 -120.16
N GLU A 402 -53.97 -23.19 -119.97
CA GLU A 402 -54.10 -21.96 -120.75
C GLU A 402 -53.55 -22.13 -122.17
N LYS A 403 -52.33 -22.69 -122.35
CA LYS A 403 -51.81 -23.03 -123.69
C LYS A 403 -52.66 -24.07 -124.41
N PHE A 404 -53.27 -25.00 -123.68
CA PHE A 404 -54.21 -25.97 -124.23
C PHE A 404 -55.55 -25.33 -124.59
N ILE A 405 -56.04 -24.38 -123.79
CA ILE A 405 -57.19 -23.54 -124.11
C ILE A 405 -56.89 -22.65 -125.31
N ASP A 406 -55.69 -22.08 -125.45
CA ASP A 406 -55.29 -21.32 -126.64
C ASP A 406 -55.27 -22.21 -127.89
N GLN A 407 -54.75 -23.44 -127.81
CA GLN A 407 -54.81 -24.41 -128.91
C GLN A 407 -56.26 -24.79 -129.27
N LEU A 408 -57.14 -24.96 -128.28
CA LEU A 408 -58.57 -25.19 -128.51
C LEU A 408 -59.27 -23.93 -129.05
N GLN A 409 -58.90 -22.73 -128.61
CA GLN A 409 -59.42 -21.47 -129.13
C GLN A 409 -58.88 -21.15 -130.53
N GLU A 410 -57.71 -21.65 -130.90
CA GLU A 410 -57.19 -21.61 -132.27
C GLU A 410 -57.97 -22.59 -133.16
N GLN A 411 -58.26 -23.81 -132.67
CA GLN A 411 -59.19 -24.74 -133.32
C GLN A 411 -60.62 -24.17 -133.45
N ILE A 412 -61.11 -23.41 -132.47
CA ILE A 412 -62.44 -22.75 -132.50
C ILE A 412 -62.41 -21.44 -133.31
N LYS A 413 -61.25 -20.78 -133.47
CA LYS A 413 -61.08 -19.68 -134.45
C LYS A 413 -61.08 -20.21 -135.88
N ILE A 414 -60.55 -21.43 -136.10
CA ILE A 414 -60.70 -22.16 -137.36
C ILE A 414 -62.16 -22.62 -137.55
N ASN A 415 -62.83 -23.05 -136.48
CA ASN A 415 -64.23 -23.54 -136.47
C ASN A 415 -65.23 -22.59 -135.76
N ALA A 416 -65.24 -21.32 -136.18
CA ALA A 416 -66.29 -20.30 -136.05
C ALA A 416 -67.28 -20.29 -134.84
N SER A 417 -67.23 -19.19 -134.08
CA SER A 417 -68.38 -18.38 -133.59
C SER A 417 -69.30 -18.87 -132.45
N GLY A 418 -69.29 -18.16 -131.30
CA GLY A 418 -70.39 -18.18 -130.30
C GLY A 418 -69.98 -17.74 -128.87
N PRO A 419 -70.66 -16.81 -128.16
CA PRO A 419 -70.17 -16.26 -126.88
C PRO A 419 -71.15 -16.28 -125.67
N VAL A 420 -70.70 -15.69 -124.54
CA VAL A 420 -71.45 -15.05 -123.41
C VAL A 420 -71.37 -15.71 -122.00
N VAL A 421 -70.49 -15.09 -121.20
CA VAL A 421 -70.25 -14.98 -119.73
C VAL A 421 -71.40 -14.25 -118.96
N PRO A 422 -71.37 -13.87 -117.63
CA PRO A 422 -70.97 -14.49 -116.33
C PRO A 422 -72.20 -14.46 -115.31
N ASP A 423 -72.25 -14.22 -113.96
CA ASP A 423 -71.31 -13.98 -112.83
C ASP A 423 -71.96 -14.04 -111.39
N SER A 424 -71.16 -14.31 -110.33
CA SER A 424 -71.08 -13.62 -108.99
C SER A 424 -72.23 -13.64 -107.89
N PRO A 425 -72.10 -13.01 -106.67
CA PRO A 425 -71.60 -13.69 -105.43
C PRO A 425 -72.30 -13.28 -104.07
N ALA A 426 -71.59 -13.41 -102.91
CA ALA A 426 -71.82 -12.87 -101.52
C ALA A 426 -72.16 -13.92 -100.40
N SER A 427 -72.15 -13.70 -99.05
CA SER A 427 -72.00 -12.49 -98.17
C SER A 427 -71.74 -12.82 -96.65
N LYS A 428 -71.01 -11.95 -95.90
CA LYS A 428 -71.26 -11.48 -94.47
C LYS A 428 -71.21 -12.45 -93.24
N GLN A 429 -71.08 -12.06 -91.94
CA GLN A 429 -70.58 -10.86 -91.18
C GLN A 429 -70.30 -11.16 -89.65
N ALA A 430 -69.78 -10.14 -88.91
CA ALA A 430 -69.66 -9.81 -87.46
C ALA A 430 -70.57 -10.54 -86.38
N GLY A 431 -70.48 -10.38 -85.05
CA GLY A 431 -69.80 -9.50 -84.04
C GLY A 431 -70.72 -9.35 -82.78
N LEU A 432 -70.47 -8.64 -81.67
CA LEU A 432 -69.31 -7.96 -81.04
C LEU A 432 -69.71 -7.47 -79.58
N SER A 433 -68.81 -6.77 -78.83
CA SER A 433 -69.03 -6.03 -77.54
C SER A 433 -68.85 -6.82 -76.22
N LEU A 434 -68.11 -6.40 -75.17
CA LEU A 434 -67.30 -5.18 -74.88
C LEU A 434 -67.96 -3.92 -74.26
N GLU A 435 -69.11 -4.04 -73.60
CA GLU A 435 -69.63 -2.99 -72.67
C GLU A 435 -69.59 -3.45 -71.20
N GLU A 436 -69.69 -4.77 -70.95
CA GLU A 436 -70.01 -5.37 -69.64
C GLU A 436 -68.81 -5.50 -68.66
N GLU A 437 -67.61 -5.04 -69.04
CA GLU A 437 -66.39 -5.22 -68.24
C GLU A 437 -65.97 -3.97 -67.44
N LEU A 438 -66.60 -2.80 -67.67
CA LEU A 438 -66.19 -1.53 -67.05
C LEU A 438 -66.84 -1.21 -65.68
N GLU A 439 -67.98 -1.80 -65.32
CA GLU A 439 -68.73 -1.41 -64.10
C GLU A 439 -68.20 -2.00 -62.77
N ARG A 440 -67.00 -2.60 -62.75
CA ARG A 440 -66.50 -3.38 -61.59
C ARG A 440 -65.38 -2.75 -60.75
N SER A 441 -64.96 -1.52 -61.02
CA SER A 441 -63.69 -0.97 -60.48
C SER A 441 -63.78 0.24 -59.54
N GLU A 442 -64.95 0.85 -59.29
CA GLU A 442 -65.05 2.11 -58.51
C GLU A 442 -66.03 2.02 -57.32
N ASP A 443 -65.52 1.63 -56.14
CA ASP A 443 -66.26 1.77 -54.88
C ASP A 443 -65.32 2.18 -53.71
N PRO A 444 -65.15 3.49 -53.45
CA PRO A 444 -64.16 4.00 -52.49
C PRO A 444 -64.55 3.77 -51.01
N THR A 445 -65.78 3.33 -50.74
CA THR A 445 -66.32 3.21 -49.38
C THR A 445 -65.72 2.03 -48.60
N SER A 446 -65.54 0.89 -49.28
CA SER A 446 -65.00 -0.35 -48.71
C SER A 446 -63.56 -0.18 -48.20
N ASN A 447 -62.73 0.52 -48.99
CA ASN A 447 -61.30 0.70 -48.69
C ASN A 447 -61.08 1.54 -47.42
N LEU A 448 -61.88 2.59 -47.22
CA LEU A 448 -61.85 3.41 -46.00
C LEU A 448 -62.33 2.63 -44.76
N MET A 449 -63.31 1.74 -44.90
CA MET A 449 -63.80 0.91 -43.79
C MET A 449 -62.74 -0.10 -43.33
N LEU A 450 -62.01 -0.70 -44.28
CA LEU A 450 -60.88 -1.60 -43.99
C LEU A 450 -59.73 -0.85 -43.31
N GLU A 451 -59.33 0.32 -43.80
CA GLU A 451 -58.23 1.08 -43.19
C GLU A 451 -58.60 1.62 -41.79
N ILE A 452 -59.85 2.01 -41.55
CA ILE A 452 -60.35 2.36 -40.20
C ILE A 452 -60.32 1.13 -39.26
N SER A 453 -60.59 -0.07 -39.76
CA SER A 453 -60.47 -1.30 -38.96
C SER A 453 -59.02 -1.63 -38.60
N ARG A 454 -58.10 -1.45 -39.56
CA ARG A 454 -56.65 -1.63 -39.40
C ARG A 454 -56.06 -0.66 -38.40
N LEU A 455 -56.33 0.64 -38.56
CA LEU A 455 -55.84 1.70 -37.65
C LEU A 455 -56.39 1.55 -36.23
N LYS A 456 -57.57 0.94 -36.05
CA LYS A 456 -58.09 0.54 -34.72
C LYS A 456 -57.32 -0.65 -34.14
N ALA A 457 -57.07 -1.69 -34.92
CA ALA A 457 -56.28 -2.86 -34.48
C ALA A 457 -54.84 -2.45 -34.11
N GLU A 458 -54.22 -1.59 -34.91
CA GLU A 458 -52.89 -1.03 -34.65
C GLU A 458 -52.86 -0.16 -33.38
N ASN A 459 -53.88 0.65 -33.14
CA ASN A 459 -54.04 1.38 -31.88
C ASN A 459 -54.22 0.47 -30.65
N GLN A 460 -54.87 -0.69 -30.79
CA GLN A 460 -54.95 -1.67 -29.70
C GLN A 460 -53.60 -2.36 -29.47
N LEU A 461 -52.86 -2.71 -30.53
CA LEU A 461 -51.52 -3.30 -30.45
C LEU A 461 -50.50 -2.34 -29.80
N LEU A 462 -50.48 -1.07 -30.19
CA LEU A 462 -49.56 -0.08 -29.62
C LEU A 462 -49.87 0.22 -28.13
N LYS A 463 -51.14 0.15 -27.72
CA LYS A 463 -51.53 0.31 -26.30
C LYS A 463 -51.20 -0.91 -25.44
N SER A 464 -51.23 -2.13 -25.99
CA SER A 464 -50.87 -3.34 -25.24
C SER A 464 -49.35 -3.58 -25.20
N SER A 465 -48.65 -3.37 -26.31
CA SER A 465 -47.23 -3.72 -26.49
C SER A 465 -46.29 -3.09 -25.46
N ASN A 466 -46.33 -1.76 -25.29
CA ASN A 466 -45.24 -1.06 -24.59
C ASN A 466 -45.56 -0.66 -23.14
N ALA A 467 -46.84 -0.60 -22.77
CA ALA A 467 -47.28 -0.34 -21.39
C ALA A 467 -47.74 -1.61 -20.66
N GLY A 468 -48.41 -2.53 -21.38
CA GLY A 468 -48.93 -3.78 -20.80
C GLY A 468 -47.81 -4.74 -20.38
N THR A 469 -46.84 -4.97 -21.27
CA THR A 469 -45.72 -5.92 -21.03
C THR A 469 -44.96 -5.63 -19.74
N LYS A 470 -44.37 -4.44 -19.60
CA LYS A 470 -43.59 -4.06 -18.39
C LYS A 470 -44.42 -4.06 -17.11
N ASN A 471 -45.71 -3.72 -17.20
CA ASN A 471 -46.58 -3.75 -16.02
C ASN A 471 -46.96 -5.20 -15.64
N SER A 472 -47.14 -6.08 -16.64
CA SER A 472 -47.38 -7.51 -16.41
C SER A 472 -46.16 -8.25 -15.87
N THR A 473 -44.94 -7.93 -16.31
CA THR A 473 -43.72 -8.51 -15.72
C THR A 473 -43.58 -8.06 -14.27
N LEU A 474 -43.76 -6.77 -13.97
CA LEU A 474 -43.72 -6.27 -12.60
C LEU A 474 -44.83 -6.87 -11.70
N GLN A 475 -45.99 -7.23 -12.25
CA GLN A 475 -47.03 -7.97 -11.53
C GLN A 475 -46.63 -9.43 -11.27
N VAL A 476 -46.04 -10.12 -12.25
CA VAL A 476 -45.51 -11.49 -12.07
C VAL A 476 -44.37 -11.51 -11.05
N ASP A 477 -43.41 -10.57 -11.16
CA ASP A 477 -42.28 -10.42 -10.23
C ASP A 477 -42.78 -10.15 -8.80
N LEU A 478 -43.83 -9.32 -8.64
CA LEU A 478 -44.49 -9.05 -7.36
C LEU A 478 -45.16 -10.31 -6.79
N GLU A 479 -45.96 -11.02 -7.59
CA GLU A 479 -46.60 -12.26 -7.14
C GLU A 479 -45.58 -13.35 -6.79
N GLU A 480 -44.46 -13.46 -7.51
CA GLU A 480 -43.37 -14.38 -7.17
C GLU A 480 -42.65 -13.97 -5.89
N ALA A 481 -42.37 -12.67 -5.68
CA ALA A 481 -41.85 -12.17 -4.41
C ALA A 481 -42.81 -12.45 -3.23
N GLU A 482 -44.13 -12.31 -3.43
CA GLU A 482 -45.13 -12.64 -2.42
C GLU A 482 -45.22 -14.16 -2.16
N ARG A 483 -45.12 -15.01 -3.20
CA ARG A 483 -45.04 -16.48 -3.05
C ARG A 483 -43.78 -16.89 -2.27
N ILE A 484 -42.63 -16.27 -2.53
CA ILE A 484 -41.38 -16.51 -1.81
C ILE A 484 -41.51 -16.05 -0.35
N LYS A 485 -42.03 -14.83 -0.12
CA LYS A 485 -42.29 -14.30 1.22
C LYS A 485 -43.22 -15.21 2.01
N LYS A 486 -44.31 -15.71 1.41
CA LYS A 486 -45.25 -16.63 2.08
C LYS A 486 -44.57 -17.94 2.46
N ARG A 487 -43.79 -18.56 1.56
CA ARG A 487 -42.98 -19.75 1.88
C ARG A 487 -41.98 -19.51 3.00
N LEU A 488 -41.35 -18.34 3.05
CA LEU A 488 -40.44 -17.98 4.15
C LEU A 488 -41.18 -17.78 5.48
N GLN A 489 -42.38 -17.21 5.46
CA GLN A 489 -43.24 -17.11 6.65
C GLN A 489 -43.73 -18.49 7.13
N GLU A 490 -44.15 -19.36 6.20
CA GLU A 490 -44.54 -20.75 6.48
C GLU A 490 -43.38 -21.56 7.07
N ASN A 491 -42.18 -21.48 6.46
CA ASN A 491 -40.96 -22.10 6.99
C ASN A 491 -40.57 -21.57 8.39
N LEU A 492 -40.81 -20.28 8.67
CA LEU A 492 -40.54 -19.69 9.98
C LEU A 492 -41.56 -20.15 11.03
N SER A 493 -42.85 -20.26 10.70
CA SER A 493 -43.84 -20.86 11.61
C SER A 493 -43.54 -22.34 11.88
N ASP A 494 -43.20 -23.10 10.84
CA ASP A 494 -42.78 -24.50 10.96
C ASP A 494 -41.58 -24.65 11.90
N LEU A 495 -40.59 -23.76 11.80
CA LEU A 495 -39.39 -23.79 12.63
C LEU A 495 -39.69 -23.39 14.09
N THR A 496 -40.56 -22.41 14.32
CA THR A 496 -40.97 -22.04 15.69
C THR A 496 -41.86 -23.09 16.33
N GLU A 497 -42.74 -23.77 15.58
CA GLU A 497 -43.54 -24.89 16.09
C GLU A 497 -42.66 -26.10 16.42
N LYS A 498 -41.68 -26.44 15.56
CA LYS A 498 -40.69 -27.49 15.86
C LYS A 498 -39.85 -27.14 17.10
N HIS A 499 -39.49 -25.87 17.27
CA HIS A 499 -38.78 -25.41 18.47
C HIS A 499 -39.65 -25.51 19.73
N THR A 500 -40.91 -25.07 19.72
CA THR A 500 -41.78 -25.15 20.90
C THR A 500 -42.17 -26.58 21.25
N LEU A 501 -42.41 -27.44 20.25
CA LEU A 501 -42.60 -28.89 20.45
C LEU A 501 -41.34 -29.55 21.02
N GLY A 502 -40.16 -29.27 20.47
CA GLY A 502 -38.88 -29.78 21.00
C GLY A 502 -38.62 -29.32 22.43
N GLN A 503 -38.90 -28.05 22.75
CA GLN A 503 -38.77 -27.50 24.10
C GLN A 503 -39.79 -28.11 25.09
N ALA A 504 -41.00 -28.44 24.63
CA ALA A 504 -42.00 -29.15 25.43
C ALA A 504 -41.65 -30.63 25.63
N GLN A 505 -41.04 -31.29 24.64
CA GLN A 505 -40.53 -32.65 24.76
C GLN A 505 -39.33 -32.70 25.73
N LEU A 506 -38.41 -31.74 25.65
CA LEU A 506 -37.30 -31.60 26.60
C LEU A 506 -37.81 -31.38 28.03
N SER A 507 -38.80 -30.51 28.26
CA SER A 507 -39.35 -30.32 29.61
C SER A 507 -40.10 -31.55 30.14
N ALA A 508 -40.78 -32.30 29.27
CA ALA A 508 -41.39 -33.58 29.61
C ALA A 508 -40.35 -34.66 29.99
N ILE A 509 -39.26 -34.77 29.24
CA ILE A 509 -38.15 -35.70 29.55
C ILE A 509 -37.46 -35.30 30.86
N ILE A 510 -37.13 -34.01 31.05
CA ILE A 510 -36.53 -33.50 32.30
C ILE A 510 -37.44 -33.77 33.52
N SER A 511 -38.76 -33.84 33.32
CA SER A 511 -39.72 -34.14 34.39
C SER A 511 -39.83 -35.63 34.75
N LYS A 512 -39.31 -36.56 33.92
CA LYS A 512 -39.64 -37.98 34.01
C LYS A 512 -38.42 -38.89 33.88
N SER A 513 -38.23 -39.72 34.90
CA SER A 513 -37.12 -40.66 35.10
C SER A 513 -35.81 -40.02 35.57
N ALA A 514 -35.21 -40.63 36.60
CA ALA A 514 -33.91 -40.24 37.15
C ALA A 514 -32.79 -41.24 36.80
N GLY A 515 -33.12 -42.30 36.07
CA GLY A 515 -32.19 -43.38 35.68
C GLY A 515 -31.51 -43.14 34.34
N GLU A 516 -32.22 -42.57 33.37
CA GLU A 516 -31.69 -42.28 32.01
C GLU A 516 -30.73 -41.07 31.98
N LYS A 517 -30.35 -40.52 33.14
CA LYS A 517 -29.59 -39.28 33.25
C LYS A 517 -28.27 -39.29 32.51
N GLU A 518 -27.52 -40.40 32.52
CA GLU A 518 -26.17 -40.43 31.95
C GLU A 518 -26.21 -40.48 30.42
N GLU A 519 -27.10 -41.26 29.83
CA GLU A 519 -27.35 -41.27 28.38
C GLU A 519 -28.00 -39.95 27.91
N ALA A 520 -28.94 -39.39 28.68
CA ALA A 520 -29.51 -38.07 28.39
C ALA A 520 -28.47 -36.94 28.49
N ILE A 521 -27.51 -37.01 29.42
CA ILE A 521 -26.38 -36.08 29.52
C ILE A 521 -25.42 -36.26 28.34
N ALA A 522 -25.14 -37.49 27.91
CA ALA A 522 -24.33 -37.75 26.72
C ALA A 522 -24.99 -37.19 25.44
N HIS A 523 -26.28 -37.47 25.24
CA HIS A 523 -27.05 -37.00 24.09
C HIS A 523 -27.22 -35.47 24.08
N THR A 524 -27.53 -34.85 25.23
CA THR A 524 -27.60 -33.37 25.32
C THR A 524 -26.23 -32.72 25.14
N ARG A 525 -25.13 -33.36 25.57
CA ARG A 525 -23.76 -32.90 25.27
C ARG A 525 -23.43 -33.00 23.78
N GLN A 526 -23.88 -34.06 23.09
CA GLN A 526 -23.74 -34.18 21.63
C GLN A 526 -24.54 -33.08 20.91
N LEU A 527 -25.83 -32.93 21.22
CA LEU A 527 -26.67 -31.86 20.66
C LEU A 527 -26.11 -30.47 20.95
N TYR A 528 -25.50 -30.24 22.12
CA TYR A 528 -24.83 -28.98 22.44
C TYR A 528 -23.55 -28.75 21.61
N LEU A 529 -22.82 -29.80 21.25
CA LEU A 529 -21.67 -29.70 20.34
C LEU A 529 -22.13 -29.44 18.90
N GLU A 530 -23.16 -30.14 18.43
CA GLU A 530 -23.76 -29.96 17.09
C GLU A 530 -24.36 -28.56 16.95
N ALA A 531 -25.16 -28.10 17.91
CA ALA A 531 -25.71 -26.74 17.94
C ALA A 531 -24.62 -25.66 18.02
N ASN A 532 -23.48 -25.92 18.69
CA ASN A 532 -22.32 -25.01 18.64
C ASN A 532 -21.62 -25.01 17.27
N GLN A 533 -21.54 -26.14 16.58
CA GLN A 533 -21.02 -26.20 15.21
C GLN A 533 -21.95 -25.47 14.23
N GLU A 534 -23.27 -25.67 14.33
CA GLU A 534 -24.24 -24.90 13.56
C GLU A 534 -24.13 -23.40 13.85
N LEU A 535 -24.02 -23.00 15.13
CA LEU A 535 -23.84 -21.61 15.54
C LEU A 535 -22.51 -21.00 15.06
N THR A 536 -21.41 -21.76 14.96
CA THR A 536 -20.17 -21.25 14.35
C THR A 536 -20.28 -21.12 12.84
N THR A 537 -20.92 -22.07 12.14
CA THR A 537 -21.14 -21.95 10.68
C THR A 537 -22.13 -20.82 10.34
N ALA A 538 -23.15 -20.58 11.17
CA ALA A 538 -24.07 -19.45 11.05
C ALA A 538 -23.35 -18.11 11.28
N LYS A 539 -22.47 -18.03 12.28
CA LYS A 539 -21.60 -16.85 12.49
C LYS A 539 -20.63 -16.62 11.33
N ALA A 540 -20.06 -17.67 10.75
CA ALA A 540 -19.21 -17.57 9.56
C ALA A 540 -19.98 -17.00 8.36
N LYS A 541 -21.17 -17.56 8.07
CA LYS A 541 -22.06 -17.06 7.00
C LYS A 541 -22.54 -15.63 7.24
N LEU A 542 -22.78 -15.23 8.50
CA LEU A 542 -23.11 -13.84 8.83
C LEU A 542 -21.92 -12.90 8.60
N ALA A 543 -20.70 -13.30 8.94
CA ALA A 543 -19.49 -12.52 8.65
C ALA A 543 -19.22 -12.40 7.13
N GLU A 544 -19.44 -13.48 6.38
CA GLU A 544 -19.37 -13.53 4.92
C GLU A 544 -20.39 -12.57 4.29
N LEU A 545 -21.68 -12.70 4.64
CA LEU A 545 -22.74 -11.79 4.17
C LEU A 545 -22.52 -10.33 4.59
N GLN A 546 -21.98 -10.07 5.79
CA GLN A 546 -21.61 -8.73 6.22
C GLN A 546 -20.42 -8.18 5.40
N SER A 547 -19.48 -9.03 4.99
CA SER A 547 -18.39 -8.64 4.09
C SER A 547 -18.90 -8.33 2.69
N GLU A 548 -19.80 -9.15 2.12
CA GLU A 548 -20.47 -8.90 0.84
C GLU A 548 -21.28 -7.60 0.86
N LEU A 549 -22.07 -7.37 1.91
CA LEU A 549 -22.86 -6.16 2.08
C LEU A 549 -21.94 -4.94 2.15
N SER A 550 -20.81 -5.03 2.88
CA SER A 550 -19.80 -3.96 2.88
C SER A 550 -19.15 -3.75 1.50
N SER A 551 -19.04 -4.77 0.66
CA SER A 551 -18.57 -4.61 -0.73
C SER A 551 -19.64 -3.87 -1.55
N ARG A 552 -20.88 -4.35 -1.53
CA ARG A 552 -21.98 -3.72 -2.29
C ARG A 552 -22.28 -2.29 -1.84
N ASP A 553 -22.08 -1.94 -0.57
CA ASP A 553 -22.13 -0.54 -0.12
C ASP A 553 -21.02 0.31 -0.74
N ARG A 554 -19.78 -0.21 -0.89
CA ARG A 554 -18.71 0.48 -1.61
C ARG A 554 -19.02 0.60 -3.11
N ASP A 555 -19.55 -0.45 -3.73
CA ASP A 555 -19.94 -0.47 -5.15
C ASP A 555 -21.10 0.51 -5.41
N LEU A 556 -22.06 0.60 -4.48
CA LEU A 556 -23.16 1.58 -4.50
C LEU A 556 -22.71 3.01 -4.19
N VAL A 557 -21.61 3.21 -3.46
CA VAL A 557 -20.99 4.54 -3.30
C VAL A 557 -20.23 4.92 -4.57
N SER A 558 -19.45 4.01 -5.17
CA SER A 558 -18.76 4.25 -6.44
C SER A 558 -19.75 4.61 -7.54
N THR A 559 -20.76 3.76 -7.80
CA THR A 559 -21.75 4.04 -8.85
C THR A 559 -22.57 5.31 -8.59
N LYS A 560 -22.70 5.77 -7.34
CA LYS A 560 -23.26 7.11 -7.01
C LYS A 560 -22.28 8.25 -7.28
N THR A 561 -20.98 8.10 -7.00
CA THR A 561 -19.97 9.11 -7.37
C THR A 561 -19.79 9.18 -8.88
N ASP A 562 -19.83 8.06 -9.58
CA ASP A 562 -19.72 7.97 -11.03
C ASP A 562 -20.94 8.63 -11.69
N LEU A 563 -22.16 8.33 -11.21
CA LEU A 563 -23.38 9.01 -11.64
C LEU A 563 -23.34 10.51 -11.32
N ALA A 564 -22.84 10.92 -10.15
CA ALA A 564 -22.70 12.34 -9.81
C ALA A 564 -21.68 13.06 -10.72
N ALA A 565 -20.58 12.39 -11.07
CA ALA A 565 -19.59 12.91 -12.02
C ALA A 565 -20.19 13.07 -13.43
N VAL A 566 -20.91 12.06 -13.94
CA VAL A 566 -21.60 12.16 -15.25
C VAL A 566 -22.62 13.31 -15.26
N ASN A 567 -23.44 13.45 -14.21
CA ASN A 567 -24.37 14.59 -14.11
C ASN A 567 -23.62 15.94 -14.09
N GLN A 568 -22.47 16.03 -13.43
CA GLN A 568 -21.65 17.25 -13.40
C GLN A 568 -21.01 17.53 -14.78
N GLU A 569 -20.49 16.50 -15.47
CA GLU A 569 -19.96 16.61 -16.82
C GLU A 569 -21.05 17.02 -17.85
N GLU A 570 -22.27 16.51 -17.73
CA GLU A 570 -23.41 16.96 -18.53
C GLU A 570 -23.77 18.43 -18.25
N ILE A 571 -23.80 18.84 -16.97
CA ILE A 571 -24.04 20.24 -16.56
C ILE A 571 -22.95 21.17 -17.12
N ASP A 572 -21.68 20.78 -17.02
CA ASP A 572 -20.56 21.58 -17.50
C ASP A 572 -20.45 21.58 -19.02
N ALA A 573 -20.80 20.49 -19.71
CA ALA A 573 -20.97 20.47 -21.16
C ALA A 573 -22.08 21.43 -21.61
N ILE A 574 -23.23 21.44 -20.91
CA ILE A 574 -24.33 22.38 -21.16
C ILE A 574 -23.91 23.83 -20.88
N ASN A 575 -23.11 24.08 -19.84
CA ASN A 575 -22.62 25.43 -19.51
C ASN A 575 -21.57 25.92 -20.52
N ASN A 576 -20.66 25.04 -20.97
CA ASN A 576 -19.73 25.32 -22.06
C ASN A 576 -20.46 25.57 -23.39
N LEU A 577 -21.52 24.83 -23.69
CA LEU A 577 -22.38 25.06 -24.86
C LEU A 577 -23.08 26.44 -24.79
N LYS A 578 -23.60 26.83 -23.62
CA LYS A 578 -24.19 28.17 -23.41
C LYS A 578 -23.15 29.26 -23.61
N ALA A 579 -21.95 29.12 -23.01
CA ALA A 579 -20.87 30.09 -23.15
C ALA A 579 -20.40 30.22 -24.61
N ALA A 580 -20.26 29.11 -25.33
CA ALA A 580 -19.96 29.11 -26.76
C ALA A 580 -21.08 29.79 -27.58
N HIS A 581 -22.35 29.51 -27.27
CA HIS A 581 -23.49 30.16 -27.92
C HIS A 581 -23.56 31.67 -27.62
N GLU A 582 -23.18 32.10 -26.42
CA GLU A 582 -23.12 33.53 -26.05
C GLU A 582 -21.94 34.25 -26.73
N LEU A 583 -20.79 33.59 -26.87
CA LEU A 583 -19.66 34.08 -27.69
C LEU A 583 -20.05 34.19 -29.18
N ILE A 584 -20.79 33.23 -29.72
CA ILE A 584 -21.29 33.25 -31.11
C ILE A 584 -22.37 34.34 -31.28
N ALA A 585 -23.27 34.50 -30.31
CA ALA A 585 -24.30 35.55 -30.34
C ALA A 585 -23.68 36.96 -30.24
N THR A 586 -22.62 37.12 -29.43
CA THR A 586 -21.89 38.39 -29.34
C THR A 586 -21.01 38.65 -30.55
N SER A 587 -20.41 37.62 -31.19
CA SER A 587 -19.70 37.79 -32.46
C SER A 587 -20.66 38.20 -33.58
N PHE A 588 -21.79 37.52 -33.77
CA PHE A 588 -22.80 37.92 -34.76
C PHE A 588 -23.38 39.32 -34.48
N LYS A 589 -23.54 39.71 -33.22
CA LYS A 589 -23.95 41.08 -32.85
C LYS A 589 -22.90 42.13 -33.25
N ASN A 590 -21.62 41.81 -33.07
CA ASN A 590 -20.51 42.66 -33.51
C ASN A 590 -20.40 42.72 -35.03
N ASP A 591 -20.56 41.59 -35.73
CA ASP A 591 -20.57 41.52 -37.20
C ASP A 591 -21.71 42.34 -37.79
N LEU A 592 -22.93 42.24 -37.23
CA LEU A 592 -24.07 43.08 -37.61
C LEU A 592 -23.81 44.57 -37.38
N LEU A 593 -23.14 44.93 -36.27
CA LEU A 593 -22.77 46.32 -35.98
C LEU A 593 -21.72 46.84 -36.98
N ILE A 594 -20.71 46.01 -37.29
CA ILE A 594 -19.69 46.31 -38.32
C ILE A 594 -20.35 46.44 -39.70
N LEU A 595 -21.29 45.57 -40.05
CA LEU A 595 -22.00 45.62 -41.34
C LEU A 595 -22.91 46.85 -41.43
N GLN A 596 -23.60 47.19 -40.34
CA GLN A 596 -24.42 48.41 -40.24
C GLN A 596 -23.55 49.67 -40.36
N ASN A 597 -22.37 49.71 -39.76
CA ASN A 597 -21.43 50.82 -39.90
C ASN A 597 -20.83 50.88 -41.32
N LYS A 598 -20.46 49.76 -41.93
CA LYS A 598 -20.07 49.71 -43.35
C LYS A 598 -21.18 50.25 -44.27
N HIS A 599 -22.44 49.91 -44.00
CA HIS A 599 -23.58 50.40 -44.77
C HIS A 599 -23.83 51.91 -44.56
N LYS A 600 -23.70 52.42 -43.32
CA LYS A 600 -23.74 53.86 -43.05
C LYS A 600 -22.63 54.60 -43.80
N ASN A 601 -21.40 54.09 -43.76
CA ASN A 601 -20.27 54.69 -44.47
C ASN A 601 -20.50 54.69 -45.99
N LEU A 602 -20.93 53.57 -46.59
CA LEU A 602 -21.31 53.57 -48.02
C LEU A 602 -22.43 54.56 -48.34
N SER A 603 -23.37 54.80 -47.41
CA SER A 603 -24.42 55.80 -47.59
C SER A 603 -23.87 57.22 -47.53
N THR A 604 -22.95 57.54 -46.62
CA THR A 604 -22.28 58.85 -46.57
C THR A 604 -21.40 59.06 -47.78
N ASP A 605 -20.61 58.06 -48.18
CA ASP A 605 -19.76 58.11 -49.38
C ASP A 605 -20.61 58.34 -50.65
N PHE A 606 -21.80 57.74 -50.73
CA PHE A 606 -22.74 57.93 -51.84
C PHE A 606 -23.39 59.31 -51.83
N ASP A 607 -23.83 59.81 -50.68
CA ASP A 607 -24.38 61.17 -50.58
C ASP A 607 -23.28 62.24 -50.79
N GLU A 608 -22.02 61.98 -50.42
CA GLU A 608 -20.86 62.83 -50.76
C GLU A 608 -20.52 62.80 -52.25
N GLN A 609 -20.52 61.63 -52.90
CA GLN A 609 -20.36 61.56 -54.37
C GLN A 609 -21.48 62.31 -55.10
N LYS A 610 -22.70 62.28 -54.55
CA LYS A 610 -23.87 62.99 -55.07
C LYS A 610 -23.81 64.49 -54.85
N THR A 611 -23.32 64.99 -53.71
CA THR A 611 -23.05 66.44 -53.53
C THR A 611 -21.90 66.90 -54.40
N GLN A 612 -20.80 66.14 -54.49
CA GLN A 612 -19.68 66.42 -55.40
C GLN A 612 -20.14 66.45 -56.87
N LEU A 613 -21.04 65.57 -57.29
CA LEU A 613 -21.65 65.60 -58.64
C LEU A 613 -22.49 66.87 -58.85
N VAL A 614 -23.30 67.26 -57.86
CA VAL A 614 -24.10 68.50 -57.91
C VAL A 614 -23.19 69.72 -57.99
N ASP A 615 -22.14 69.80 -57.17
CA ASP A 615 -21.17 70.90 -57.19
C ASP A 615 -20.31 70.90 -58.46
N ALA A 616 -20.00 69.74 -59.05
CA ALA A 616 -19.39 69.63 -60.37
C ALA A 616 -20.32 70.16 -61.49
N LEU A 617 -21.63 69.92 -61.38
CA LEU A 617 -22.63 70.45 -62.32
C LEU A 617 -22.90 71.94 -62.10
N LEU A 618 -22.89 72.44 -60.87
CA LEU A 618 -23.02 73.86 -60.53
C LEU A 618 -21.77 74.65 -60.93
N SER A 619 -20.57 74.14 -60.65
CA SER A 619 -19.31 74.74 -61.11
C SER A 619 -19.16 74.67 -62.62
N LYS A 620 -19.61 73.60 -63.29
CA LYS A 620 -19.72 73.57 -64.76
C LYS A 620 -20.68 74.65 -65.28
N ASN A 621 -21.83 74.87 -64.64
CA ASN A 621 -22.74 75.96 -65.04
C ASN A 621 -22.10 77.34 -64.82
N ARG A 622 -21.44 77.58 -63.68
CA ARG A 622 -20.65 78.80 -63.44
C ARG A 622 -19.58 78.98 -64.51
N LEU A 623 -18.75 77.96 -64.78
CA LEU A 623 -17.71 78.03 -65.82
C LEU A 623 -18.27 78.23 -67.24
N MET A 624 -19.48 77.76 -67.56
CA MET A 624 -20.14 78.12 -68.83
C MET A 624 -20.65 79.57 -68.84
N GLN A 625 -21.14 80.08 -67.71
CA GLN A 625 -21.54 81.48 -67.53
C GLN A 625 -20.33 82.42 -67.56
N ASP A 626 -19.22 82.02 -66.94
CA ASP A 626 -17.93 82.72 -66.94
C ASP A 626 -17.27 82.66 -68.32
N LEU A 627 -17.32 81.53 -69.04
CA LEU A 627 -16.88 81.47 -70.44
C LEU A 627 -17.75 82.35 -71.36
N ALA A 628 -19.05 82.48 -71.08
CA ALA A 628 -19.91 83.43 -71.79
C ALA A 628 -19.52 84.89 -71.48
N ALA A 629 -19.16 85.20 -70.23
CA ALA A 629 -18.70 86.52 -69.81
C ALA A 629 -17.29 86.87 -70.35
N ILE A 630 -16.34 85.92 -70.31
CA ILE A 630 -14.97 86.07 -70.83
C ILE A 630 -14.97 86.17 -72.37
N LYS A 631 -15.91 85.50 -73.05
CA LYS A 631 -16.16 85.73 -74.49
C LYS A 631 -16.74 87.13 -74.78
N GLY A 632 -17.13 87.89 -73.75
CA GLY A 632 -17.61 89.27 -73.81
C GLY A 632 -16.69 90.34 -73.20
N GLY A 633 -15.53 89.99 -72.62
CA GLY A 633 -14.66 90.97 -71.93
C GLY A 633 -13.21 90.49 -71.78
N ALA A 634 -12.24 91.41 -71.88
CA ALA A 634 -10.82 91.07 -72.07
C ALA A 634 -9.86 91.80 -71.11
N ARG A 635 -8.67 91.17 -70.94
CA ARG A 635 -7.38 91.75 -70.51
C ARG A 635 -7.15 91.95 -68.99
N GLY A 636 -6.05 91.38 -68.49
CA GLY A 636 -5.46 91.66 -67.18
C GLY A 636 -4.44 90.59 -66.76
N THR A 637 -3.20 90.98 -66.43
CA THR A 637 -2.10 90.06 -66.05
C THR A 637 -1.30 90.64 -64.89
N GLU A 638 -1.30 89.98 -63.73
CA GLU A 638 -0.34 90.17 -62.62
C GLU A 638 -0.68 89.20 -61.46
N ASN A 639 0.15 88.17 -61.17
CA ASN A 639 0.18 87.53 -59.84
C ASN A 639 1.33 86.54 -59.52
N SER A 640 2.28 86.29 -60.43
CA SER A 640 3.23 85.14 -60.36
C SER A 640 4.28 85.15 -59.24
N GLN A 641 4.15 86.01 -58.22
CA GLN A 641 4.95 85.93 -56.98
C GLN A 641 4.20 85.29 -55.80
N ALA A 642 2.87 85.25 -55.81
CA ALA A 642 2.09 84.58 -54.75
C ALA A 642 2.16 83.05 -54.84
N GLU A 643 2.13 82.51 -56.07
CA GLU A 643 2.13 81.08 -56.33
C GLU A 643 3.43 80.39 -55.88
N ALA A 644 4.58 81.05 -56.08
CA ALA A 644 5.89 80.50 -55.72
C ALA A 644 6.06 80.26 -54.20
N ALA A 645 5.50 81.13 -53.36
CA ALA A 645 5.55 80.97 -51.91
C ALA A 645 4.65 79.81 -51.41
N ALA A 646 3.48 79.65 -52.02
CA ALA A 646 2.54 78.57 -51.67
C ALA A 646 3.09 77.17 -52.02
N ILE A 647 3.88 77.06 -53.09
CA ILE A 647 4.52 75.79 -53.50
C ILE A 647 5.57 75.34 -52.46
N ILE A 648 6.36 76.26 -51.91
CA ILE A 648 7.41 75.93 -50.93
C ILE A 648 6.80 75.45 -49.60
N ASP A 649 5.79 76.14 -49.09
CA ASP A 649 5.05 75.74 -47.89
C ASP A 649 4.34 74.37 -48.05
N ALA A 650 3.88 74.05 -49.27
CA ALA A 650 3.34 72.73 -49.59
C ALA A 650 4.43 71.63 -49.63
N GLU A 651 5.61 71.91 -50.19
CA GLU A 651 6.74 70.97 -50.20
C GLU A 651 7.26 70.67 -48.79
N GLU A 652 7.41 71.68 -47.92
CA GLU A 652 7.87 71.45 -46.53
C GLU A 652 6.88 70.57 -45.75
N LYS A 653 5.57 70.78 -45.92
CA LYS A 653 4.53 69.94 -45.32
C LYS A 653 4.54 68.50 -45.85
N GLN A 654 4.80 68.30 -47.14
CA GLN A 654 5.03 66.95 -47.68
C GLN A 654 6.29 66.29 -47.10
N ARG A 655 7.39 67.05 -46.95
CA ARG A 655 8.64 66.53 -46.36
C ARG A 655 8.44 66.10 -44.91
N GLU A 656 7.72 66.89 -44.10
CA GLU A 656 7.32 66.47 -42.74
C GLU A 656 6.43 65.22 -42.75
N GLN A 657 5.45 65.14 -43.64
CA GLN A 657 4.55 63.99 -43.77
C GLN A 657 5.33 62.70 -44.06
N ILE A 658 6.26 62.76 -45.01
CA ILE A 658 7.15 61.65 -45.40
C ILE A 658 8.09 61.29 -44.24
N GLN A 659 8.64 62.27 -43.52
CA GLN A 659 9.52 62.02 -42.38
C GLN A 659 8.79 61.32 -41.23
N LYS A 660 7.54 61.70 -40.95
CA LYS A 660 6.65 61.06 -39.95
C LYS A 660 6.21 59.65 -40.37
N GLN A 661 6.05 59.39 -41.67
CA GLN A 661 5.82 58.04 -42.18
C GLN A 661 7.07 57.17 -42.05
N ASN A 662 8.26 57.69 -42.38
CA ASN A 662 9.52 56.95 -42.28
C ASN A 662 9.89 56.57 -40.84
N THR A 663 9.62 57.42 -39.85
CA THR A 663 9.83 57.06 -38.44
C THR A 663 8.84 55.99 -37.97
N LEU A 664 7.57 56.06 -38.39
CA LEU A 664 6.56 55.03 -38.10
C LEU A 664 6.95 53.67 -38.72
N ILE A 665 7.45 53.66 -39.96
CA ILE A 665 7.93 52.44 -40.64
C ILE A 665 9.08 51.82 -39.84
N GLN A 666 10.10 52.59 -39.43
CA GLN A 666 11.21 52.08 -38.63
C GLN A 666 10.78 51.54 -37.25
N GLU A 667 9.74 52.13 -36.64
CA GLU A 667 9.20 51.61 -35.37
C GLU A 667 8.41 50.30 -35.58
N LEU A 668 7.66 50.19 -36.68
CA LEU A 668 6.96 48.97 -37.08
C LEU A 668 7.94 47.85 -37.44
N GLU A 669 9.01 48.14 -38.19
CA GLU A 669 10.09 47.19 -38.50
C GLU A 669 10.77 46.68 -37.23
N ARG A 670 11.07 47.56 -36.26
CA ARG A 670 11.63 47.16 -34.96
C ARG A 670 10.65 46.25 -34.20
N LYS A 671 9.36 46.56 -34.18
CA LYS A 671 8.33 45.73 -33.54
C LYS A 671 8.16 44.38 -34.24
N LEU A 672 8.17 44.34 -35.56
CA LEU A 672 8.13 43.11 -36.36
C LEU A 672 9.34 42.22 -36.07
N LYS A 673 10.55 42.80 -36.03
CA LYS A 673 11.78 42.06 -35.72
C LYS A 673 11.72 41.44 -34.32
N ILE A 674 11.29 42.19 -33.31
CA ILE A 674 11.12 41.69 -31.94
C ILE A 674 10.03 40.59 -31.89
N ALA A 675 8.95 40.71 -32.65
CA ALA A 675 7.91 39.69 -32.74
C ALA A 675 8.39 38.40 -33.45
N VAL A 676 9.26 38.51 -34.45
CA VAL A 676 9.89 37.36 -35.13
C VAL A 676 10.95 36.70 -34.25
N GLU A 677 11.77 37.45 -33.53
CA GLU A 677 12.74 36.93 -32.56
C GLU A 677 12.06 36.24 -31.37
N ASN A 678 10.85 36.68 -31.01
CA ASN A 678 9.97 36.01 -30.03
C ASN A 678 8.95 35.05 -30.66
N SER A 679 9.09 34.68 -31.93
CA SER A 679 8.21 33.70 -32.58
C SER A 679 8.24 32.37 -31.83
N PRO A 680 7.11 31.66 -31.69
CA PRO A 680 7.10 30.30 -31.15
C PRO A 680 8.01 29.33 -31.93
N GLU A 681 8.36 29.64 -33.18
CA GLU A 681 9.32 28.86 -33.98
C GLU A 681 10.77 29.13 -33.56
N ALA A 682 11.13 30.38 -33.26
CA ALA A 682 12.44 30.73 -32.73
C ALA A 682 12.65 30.15 -31.32
N GLN A 683 11.60 30.21 -30.48
CA GLN A 683 11.59 29.59 -29.16
C GLN A 683 11.69 28.06 -29.26
N LYS A 684 10.95 27.42 -30.18
CA LYS A 684 11.09 25.97 -30.46
C LYS A 684 12.50 25.60 -30.92
N ALA A 685 13.11 26.37 -31.82
CA ALA A 685 14.48 26.12 -32.27
C ALA A 685 15.50 26.20 -31.10
N ALA A 686 15.31 27.14 -30.18
CA ALA A 686 16.11 27.25 -28.98
C ALA A 686 15.91 26.05 -28.02
N THR A 687 14.66 25.66 -27.72
CA THR A 687 14.39 24.49 -26.86
C THR A 687 14.87 23.18 -27.49
N ASP A 688 14.71 23.01 -28.80
CA ASP A 688 15.26 21.89 -29.57
C ASP A 688 16.78 21.79 -29.43
N SER A 689 17.49 22.92 -29.45
CA SER A 689 18.94 22.95 -29.26
C SER A 689 19.34 22.52 -27.84
N MET A 690 18.55 22.93 -26.83
CA MET A 690 18.74 22.53 -25.43
C MET A 690 18.46 21.04 -25.22
N ILE A 691 17.37 20.51 -25.79
CA ILE A 691 17.02 19.09 -25.76
C ILE A 691 18.11 18.25 -26.46
N LYS A 692 18.65 18.72 -27.58
CA LYS A 692 19.78 18.09 -28.30
C LYS A 692 21.09 18.12 -27.51
N ASN A 693 21.25 19.01 -26.54
CA ASN A 693 22.40 19.02 -25.63
C ASN A 693 22.16 18.12 -24.40
N LEU A 694 21.00 18.22 -23.75
CA LEU A 694 20.63 17.36 -22.61
C LEU A 694 20.60 15.87 -22.98
N THR A 695 20.20 15.51 -24.21
CA THR A 695 20.27 14.13 -24.71
C THR A 695 21.70 13.64 -24.96
N ARG A 696 22.63 14.53 -25.36
CA ARG A 696 24.08 14.21 -25.42
C ARG A 696 24.68 14.02 -24.03
N GLU A 697 24.28 14.85 -23.07
CA GLU A 697 24.74 14.73 -21.67
C GLU A 697 24.20 13.45 -21.03
N ASN A 698 22.91 13.14 -21.18
CA ASN A 698 22.32 11.89 -20.70
C ASN A 698 22.96 10.63 -21.33
N THR A 699 23.33 10.66 -22.62
CA THR A 699 24.03 9.53 -23.26
C THR A 699 25.48 9.38 -22.81
N LEU A 700 26.19 10.49 -22.53
CA LEU A 700 27.50 10.46 -21.87
C LEU A 700 27.41 9.94 -20.43
N ILE A 701 26.40 10.33 -19.67
CA ILE A 701 26.16 9.84 -18.30
C ILE A 701 25.81 8.35 -18.31
N ALA A 702 24.91 7.91 -19.18
CA ALA A 702 24.54 6.49 -19.31
C ALA A 702 25.73 5.61 -19.70
N THR A 703 26.58 6.06 -20.62
CA THR A 703 27.80 5.32 -21.01
C THR A 703 28.90 5.35 -19.93
N ALA A 704 28.94 6.39 -19.08
CA ALA A 704 29.81 6.41 -17.90
C ALA A 704 29.34 5.42 -16.84
N TRP A 705 28.04 5.37 -16.55
CA TRP A 705 27.43 4.39 -15.65
C TRP A 705 27.60 2.95 -16.14
N TYR A 706 27.47 2.70 -17.45
CA TYR A 706 27.72 1.39 -18.04
C TYR A 706 29.18 0.95 -17.88
N ASP A 707 30.15 1.82 -18.16
CA ASP A 707 31.58 1.51 -17.96
C ASP A 707 31.93 1.29 -16.47
N LEU A 708 31.35 2.10 -15.56
CA LEU A 708 31.49 1.92 -14.11
C LEU A 708 30.91 0.56 -13.66
N THR A 709 29.72 0.22 -14.11
CA THR A 709 29.02 -1.03 -13.76
C THR A 709 29.77 -2.25 -14.31
N SER A 710 30.24 -2.17 -15.57
CA SER A 710 31.06 -3.20 -16.20
C SER A 710 32.38 -3.41 -15.47
N ARG A 711 33.04 -2.35 -14.99
CA ARG A 711 34.21 -2.46 -14.11
C ARG A 711 33.88 -3.11 -12.76
N LEU A 712 32.77 -2.75 -12.13
CA LEU A 712 32.36 -3.36 -10.85
C LEU A 712 32.07 -4.86 -11.01
N GLN A 713 31.37 -5.26 -12.07
CA GLN A 713 31.07 -6.66 -12.39
C GLN A 713 32.33 -7.46 -12.77
N SER A 714 33.22 -6.90 -13.60
CA SER A 714 34.43 -7.60 -14.05
C SER A 714 35.51 -7.78 -12.96
N ASN A 715 35.51 -6.95 -11.90
CA ASN A 715 36.44 -7.13 -10.77
C ASN A 715 36.17 -8.37 -9.91
N HIS A 716 35.05 -9.10 -10.12
CA HIS A 716 34.81 -10.39 -9.45
C HIS A 716 35.48 -11.59 -10.14
N VAL A 717 36.15 -11.42 -11.29
CA VAL A 717 36.90 -12.51 -11.95
C VAL A 717 38.41 -12.25 -11.85
N VAL A 718 39.12 -13.13 -11.13
CA VAL A 718 40.57 -13.02 -10.91
C VAL A 718 41.34 -13.40 -12.18
N LEU A 719 41.68 -12.41 -13.01
CA LEU A 719 42.64 -12.57 -14.11
C LEU A 719 43.73 -11.49 -14.11
N GLN A 720 44.96 -11.98 -13.94
CA GLN A 720 46.28 -11.34 -14.12
C GLN A 720 46.37 -9.84 -14.46
N ARG A 721 47.09 -9.12 -13.59
CA ARG A 721 47.55 -7.74 -13.80
C ARG A 721 48.30 -7.58 -15.13
N ARG A 722 47.68 -6.95 -16.13
CA ARG A 722 48.41 -6.28 -17.23
C ARG A 722 48.61 -4.82 -16.87
N GLN A 723 49.88 -4.38 -16.85
CA GLN A 723 50.30 -2.99 -16.67
C GLN A 723 50.05 -2.19 -17.97
N ASP A 724 48.79 -1.84 -18.23
CA ASP A 724 48.42 -0.85 -19.24
C ASP A 724 47.90 0.41 -18.52
N ALA A 725 48.59 1.53 -18.72
CA ALA A 725 48.25 2.78 -18.02
C ALA A 725 46.82 3.23 -18.38
N PRO A 726 46.01 3.70 -17.40
CA PRO A 726 44.59 3.98 -17.60
C PRO A 726 44.37 5.20 -18.50
N LYS A 727 44.29 4.96 -19.82
CA LYS A 727 43.83 5.93 -20.82
C LYS A 727 42.41 6.37 -20.43
N SER A 728 42.32 7.55 -19.81
CA SER A 728 41.09 8.12 -19.22
C SER A 728 39.87 7.89 -20.12
N TRP A 729 38.79 7.37 -19.52
CA TRP A 729 37.51 7.13 -20.20
C TRP A 729 37.02 8.38 -20.94
N LEU A 730 37.18 9.54 -20.30
CA LEU A 730 36.81 10.85 -20.85
C LEU A 730 37.66 11.22 -22.08
N ASN A 731 38.92 10.77 -22.13
CA ASN A 731 39.79 10.94 -23.30
C ASN A 731 39.46 9.95 -24.44
N LYS A 732 39.04 8.71 -24.12
CA LYS A 732 38.51 7.75 -25.11
C LYS A 732 37.21 8.27 -25.75
N GLN A 733 36.26 8.75 -24.93
CA GLN A 733 35.01 9.33 -25.44
C GLN A 733 35.25 10.59 -26.27
N ARG A 734 36.16 11.49 -25.86
CA ARG A 734 36.55 12.63 -26.70
C ARG A 734 37.12 12.20 -28.06
N HIS A 735 37.83 11.09 -28.15
CA HIS A 735 38.30 10.57 -29.45
C HIS A 735 37.18 9.96 -30.31
N LEU A 736 36.17 9.32 -29.70
CA LEU A 736 35.01 8.78 -30.42
C LEU A 736 34.05 9.89 -30.89
N VAL A 737 33.77 10.89 -30.04
CA VAL A 737 32.84 11.99 -30.35
C VAL A 737 33.46 13.02 -31.30
N ASN A 738 34.77 13.26 -31.22
CA ASN A 738 35.48 14.16 -32.15
C ASN A 738 36.01 13.46 -33.42
N ALA A 739 35.63 12.20 -33.66
CA ALA A 739 35.94 11.49 -34.90
C ALA A 739 35.06 11.95 -36.07
N THR A 740 35.22 13.21 -36.49
CA THR A 740 34.63 13.71 -37.73
C THR A 740 35.18 12.93 -38.94
N SER A 741 34.31 12.56 -39.89
CA SER A 741 34.72 11.73 -41.03
C SER A 741 35.85 12.39 -41.82
N ARG A 742 36.97 11.68 -41.96
CA ARG A 742 38.09 12.13 -42.81
C ARG A 742 37.86 11.71 -44.25
N ARG A 743 36.96 12.45 -44.90
CA ARG A 743 36.45 12.25 -46.28
C ARG A 743 35.75 10.91 -46.42
#